data_AF-A0A8C5WBL2-F1
#
_entry.id   AF-A0A8C5WBL2-F1
#
_cell.length_a   1.000
_cell.length_b   1.000
_cell.length_c   1.000
_cell.angle_alpha   90.00
_cell.angle_beta   90.00
_cell.angle_gamma   90.00
#
_symmetry.space_group_name_H-M   'P 1'
#
loop_
_entity.id
_entity.type
_entity.pdbx_description
1 polymer ?
#
loop_
_entity_poly.entity_id
_entity_poly.type
_entity_poly.pdbx_seq_one_letter_code
_entity_poly.pdbx_strand_id
1 'polypeptide(L)'
;MRCRSSCCGILGVSARLTPRLCSLSLPGSAHSVPGSAHSLSPALLTLSPRLCSLSLPGSARSVPGSARLTPPPPPPPGVMVQIVRVQTKPYPDQKPGTSGLRKRVSVFQNSPHYAQNFIQSILSCTEPEARQEGVLVVGGDGRFYMKEAIQLIIQIAAANGIGRLVIGQNGILSTPAVSCIIRKIKAIGGIILTASHNPGGPNGDFGIKFNTSNGGPAPEAVTDKIYQISKTIEEYAICPDLKVDLGTIGKQQFDLENKFKPFTVEIVDCVEAYANMLRNIFDFSALKELLSGQNRLKIRIDAMHGVVGPYVKKILCEELGAPANSAINCIPLEDFGGHHPDPNLTYASELVDTMKTGEHDFGAAFDGDGDRNMILGKKAFFVNPSDSVAVIAANIFSIPYFQQTGVRGLARSMPTSGALDRVAKVTKIALYETPTGWKFFGNLMDANKLSLCGEESFGTGSDHIREKDGLWAVLAWMSIIAVRKQSVEDILNDHWQKYGRNFFTRYDYEEVSSDGANQMMKDLEAVMFDRSFIGQLLAFGDKVYTVEKADNFEYSDPVDGSISRNQGLRLIFTDGSRIIFRLSGTGSAGATVRLYIDSYEKDAPKIYEDPQVRKPSHWINVWADGKRVSVSPARFLSRFLSPPPSCLSPPPSCLSPPPSCLSPPPSCLSPPPSCLSPPPSCLSPLRPVSRAPPSCLSPPPSCLSRPLRPVSRPLRPVSRPLPSVSPSSSPSPLSLAPPFFLCLSPLPSVSRPVPSVSRPSLLSLAPPFCLSPPPFCLSPPPFCLSPPPSVSRPLPSVSRPLPSVSRPSLLSSAPLPSVSRPSF
;
A
#
# COMPACT_ATOMS: atom_id res chain seq x y z
N MET A 1 -51.14 -10.56 -32.59
CA MET A 1 -52.40 -10.33 -33.35
C MET A 1 -52.06 -9.98 -34.81
N ARG A 2 -53.08 -9.81 -35.66
CA ARG A 2 -53.10 -9.31 -37.07
C ARG A 2 -52.02 -8.26 -37.44
N CYS A 3 -51.54 -8.08 -38.69
CA CYS A 3 -51.72 -8.80 -39.97
C CYS A 3 -50.79 -8.22 -41.09
N ARG A 4 -50.25 -9.08 -42.00
CA ARG A 4 -49.84 -8.78 -43.42
C ARG A 4 -48.69 -7.73 -43.60
N SER A 5 -47.96 -7.57 -44.72
CA SER A 5 -47.75 -8.24 -46.04
C SER A 5 -46.55 -7.57 -46.76
N SER A 6 -45.85 -8.05 -47.81
CA SER A 6 -45.64 -9.37 -48.47
C SER A 6 -44.61 -9.20 -49.62
N CYS A 7 -44.09 -10.31 -50.21
CA CYS A 7 -43.42 -10.41 -51.54
C CYS A 7 -42.00 -9.80 -51.73
N CYS A 8 -41.11 -10.28 -52.63
CA CYS A 8 -40.92 -11.59 -53.31
C CYS A 8 -39.52 -11.66 -54.02
N GLY A 9 -39.06 -12.84 -54.47
CA GLY A 9 -37.84 -13.09 -55.30
C GLY A 9 -36.59 -13.50 -54.49
N ILE A 10 -35.94 -14.69 -54.55
CA ILE A 10 -35.81 -15.87 -55.47
C ILE A 10 -34.51 -15.86 -56.33
N LEU A 11 -33.82 -17.04 -56.41
CA LEU A 11 -32.52 -17.40 -57.05
C LEU A 11 -31.24 -16.99 -56.27
N GLY A 12 -30.15 -17.78 -56.19
CA GLY A 12 -29.94 -19.22 -56.52
C GLY A 12 -28.44 -19.61 -56.73
N VAL A 13 -28.03 -20.86 -56.39
CA VAL A 13 -26.69 -21.52 -56.67
C VAL A 13 -25.48 -20.94 -55.85
N SER A 14 -24.63 -21.64 -55.06
CA SER A 14 -23.62 -22.75 -55.25
C SER A 14 -22.35 -22.36 -56.07
N ALA A 15 -21.11 -22.88 -55.91
CA ALA A 15 -20.40 -23.90 -55.05
C ALA A 15 -18.85 -23.78 -55.32
N ARG A 16 -17.81 -24.41 -54.70
CA ARG A 16 -17.55 -25.32 -53.52
C ARG A 16 -16.02 -25.40 -53.20
N LEU A 17 -15.64 -25.79 -51.96
CA LEU A 17 -14.46 -26.60 -51.49
C LEU A 17 -12.97 -26.31 -51.90
N THR A 18 -12.18 -25.67 -51.01
CA THR A 18 -10.97 -26.17 -50.25
C THR A 18 -9.70 -26.78 -50.99
N PRO A 19 -8.57 -27.27 -50.37
CA PRO A 19 -7.22 -26.67 -50.56
C PRO A 19 -6.00 -27.65 -50.80
N ARG A 20 -4.72 -27.15 -50.87
CA ARG A 20 -3.45 -27.95 -50.80
C ARG A 20 -2.14 -27.16 -50.42
N LEU A 21 -0.92 -27.75 -50.56
CA LEU A 21 0.29 -27.51 -49.73
C LEU A 21 1.69 -27.65 -50.43
N CYS A 22 2.79 -27.19 -49.76
CA CYS A 22 4.23 -27.60 -49.85
C CYS A 22 5.14 -27.15 -51.05
N SER A 23 6.50 -27.12 -51.00
CA SER A 23 7.54 -26.96 -49.92
C SER A 23 9.04 -26.97 -50.42
N LEU A 24 9.99 -26.44 -49.60
CA LEU A 24 11.44 -26.82 -49.40
C LEU A 24 12.63 -26.39 -50.33
N SER A 25 13.79 -26.13 -49.68
CA SER A 25 15.24 -26.38 -50.05
C SER A 25 16.19 -25.28 -50.66
N LEU A 26 17.52 -25.60 -50.79
CA LEU A 26 18.72 -24.70 -50.67
C LEU A 26 19.80 -24.79 -51.85
N PRO A 27 21.15 -24.65 -51.70
CA PRO A 27 22.00 -23.43 -51.93
C PRO A 27 23.32 -23.57 -52.78
N GLY A 28 24.20 -22.54 -52.90
CA GLY A 28 25.67 -22.72 -53.15
C GLY A 28 26.60 -21.57 -53.70
N SER A 29 27.86 -21.48 -53.17
CA SER A 29 29.18 -21.03 -53.78
C SER A 29 29.42 -19.58 -54.37
N ALA A 30 30.65 -19.00 -54.51
CA ALA A 30 32.00 -19.14 -53.86
C ALA A 30 33.09 -18.07 -54.33
N HIS A 31 34.23 -17.96 -53.61
CA HIS A 31 35.64 -17.58 -54.00
C HIS A 31 36.22 -16.14 -54.23
N SER A 32 37.42 -15.92 -53.62
CA SER A 32 38.67 -15.23 -54.09
C SER A 32 39.07 -13.79 -53.63
N VAL A 33 40.41 -13.51 -53.65
CA VAL A 33 41.25 -12.49 -52.92
C VAL A 33 42.71 -12.56 -53.49
N PRO A 34 43.74 -11.65 -53.36
CA PRO A 34 44.04 -10.54 -52.39
C PRO A 34 44.59 -9.20 -53.03
N GLY A 35 45.25 -8.30 -52.25
CA GLY A 35 46.39 -7.45 -52.76
C GLY A 35 46.76 -6.08 -52.09
N SER A 36 47.83 -6.03 -51.26
CA SER A 36 48.84 -4.92 -51.01
C SER A 36 48.45 -3.42 -50.79
N ALA A 37 49.20 -2.53 -50.09
CA ALA A 37 50.29 -2.59 -49.07
C ALA A 37 50.64 -1.16 -48.53
N HIS A 38 51.51 -1.06 -47.48
CA HIS A 38 52.24 0.15 -46.97
C HIS A 38 51.48 1.29 -46.22
N SER A 39 52.12 2.18 -45.42
CA SER A 39 52.97 1.98 -44.19
C SER A 39 53.38 3.34 -43.53
N LEU A 40 53.83 3.30 -42.25
CA LEU A 40 54.56 4.34 -41.46
C LEU A 40 53.73 5.35 -40.62
N SER A 41 54.42 6.04 -39.68
CA SER A 41 53.84 6.78 -38.53
C SER A 41 54.70 8.03 -38.13
N PRO A 42 54.78 8.53 -36.87
CA PRO A 42 54.10 9.78 -36.49
C PRO A 42 55.02 10.88 -35.87
N ALA A 43 54.44 12.02 -35.47
CA ALA A 43 55.09 13.03 -34.63
C ALA A 43 54.11 13.73 -33.66
N LEU A 44 54.61 14.14 -32.49
CA LEU A 44 53.91 14.99 -31.50
C LEU A 44 54.32 16.46 -31.69
N LEU A 45 53.52 17.41 -31.18
CA LEU A 45 53.98 18.39 -30.17
C LEU A 45 52.81 19.22 -29.58
N THR A 46 53.13 20.18 -28.69
CA THR A 46 52.26 20.63 -27.59
C THR A 46 52.10 22.16 -27.48
N LEU A 47 51.23 22.58 -26.54
CA LEU A 47 51.12 23.90 -25.87
C LEU A 47 50.13 24.94 -26.44
N SER A 48 49.33 25.45 -25.51
CA SER A 48 48.59 26.74 -25.52
C SER A 48 49.33 27.72 -24.56
N PRO A 49 48.80 28.91 -24.16
CA PRO A 49 47.63 29.67 -24.62
C PRO A 49 47.91 31.18 -24.86
N ARG A 50 46.88 31.97 -25.24
CA ARG A 50 46.57 33.30 -24.66
C ARG A 50 45.23 33.88 -25.17
N LEU A 51 44.74 34.90 -24.47
CA LEU A 51 43.47 35.60 -24.73
C LEU A 51 43.66 36.77 -25.72
N CYS A 52 42.57 37.21 -26.35
CA CYS A 52 42.27 38.63 -26.47
C CYS A 52 40.75 38.87 -26.58
N SER A 53 40.30 40.09 -26.27
CA SER A 53 38.88 40.49 -26.15
C SER A 53 38.53 41.65 -27.08
N LEU A 54 37.31 41.69 -27.62
CA LEU A 54 36.73 42.88 -28.27
C LEU A 54 35.21 42.96 -28.04
N SER A 55 34.67 44.17 -28.12
CA SER A 55 33.30 44.54 -27.73
C SER A 55 32.86 45.80 -28.48
N LEU A 56 31.54 45.99 -28.73
CA LEU A 56 30.78 47.26 -28.88
C LEU A 56 29.30 46.92 -29.28
N PRO A 57 28.31 47.85 -29.30
CA PRO A 57 27.04 47.60 -28.61
C PRO A 57 25.75 47.69 -29.46
N GLY A 58 24.60 47.41 -28.83
CA GLY A 58 23.25 47.70 -29.35
C GLY A 58 22.26 47.98 -28.19
N SER A 59 21.31 48.90 -28.39
CA SER A 59 20.45 49.44 -27.31
C SER A 59 19.05 48.79 -27.23
N ALA A 60 18.42 48.91 -26.07
CA ALA A 60 17.25 48.14 -25.64
C ALA A 60 15.89 48.63 -26.16
N ARG A 61 14.90 47.73 -26.14
CA ARG A 61 13.50 48.02 -25.78
C ARG A 61 12.96 46.91 -24.89
N SER A 62 12.26 47.29 -23.82
CA SER A 62 11.82 46.41 -22.74
C SER A 62 10.32 46.13 -22.76
N VAL A 63 9.92 44.92 -22.36
CA VAL A 63 8.53 44.53 -22.06
C VAL A 63 8.43 44.25 -20.54
N PRO A 64 7.35 44.66 -19.83
CA PRO A 64 7.25 44.47 -18.38
C PRO A 64 7.28 42.99 -17.96
N GLY A 65 7.99 42.70 -16.87
CA GLY A 65 8.26 41.33 -16.44
C GLY A 65 7.18 40.70 -15.56
N SER A 66 7.03 39.38 -15.66
CA SER A 66 6.40 38.55 -14.62
C SER A 66 7.38 38.39 -13.45
N ALA A 67 6.92 38.63 -12.22
CA ALA A 67 7.75 38.53 -11.03
C ALA A 67 8.07 37.06 -10.70
N ARG A 68 9.27 36.60 -11.07
CA ARG A 68 9.82 35.36 -10.51
C ARG A 68 10.17 35.59 -9.04
N LEU A 69 9.48 34.88 -8.14
CA LEU A 69 9.95 34.68 -6.78
C LEU A 69 11.22 33.82 -6.83
N THR A 70 12.39 34.46 -6.72
CA THR A 70 13.65 33.76 -6.47
C THR A 70 13.63 33.22 -5.04
N PRO A 71 14.04 31.95 -4.80
CA PRO A 71 14.24 31.48 -3.44
C PRO A 71 15.33 32.33 -2.74
N PRO A 72 15.30 32.44 -1.40
CA PRO A 72 16.39 33.09 -0.68
C PRO A 72 17.71 32.36 -0.98
N PRO A 73 18.84 33.08 -1.06
CA PRO A 73 20.14 32.44 -1.24
C PRO A 73 20.44 31.52 -0.04
N PRO A 74 21.23 30.43 -0.23
CA PRO A 74 21.73 29.65 0.88
C PRO A 74 22.57 30.53 1.83
N PRO A 75 22.69 30.19 3.12
CA PRO A 75 23.54 30.92 4.04
C PRO A 75 24.98 30.97 3.51
N PRO A 76 25.71 32.08 3.71
CA PRO A 76 27.08 32.20 3.21
C PRO A 76 27.99 31.13 3.83
N PRO A 77 29.00 30.63 3.09
CA PRO A 77 29.87 29.57 3.57
C PRO A 77 30.59 30.00 4.85
N GLY A 78 30.48 29.17 5.90
CA GLY A 78 31.04 29.44 7.23
C GLY A 78 30.01 29.80 8.31
N VAL A 79 28.71 29.94 8.00
CA VAL A 79 27.67 30.09 9.04
C VAL A 79 27.40 28.74 9.73
N MET A 80 27.94 28.60 10.95
CA MET A 80 27.79 27.42 11.80
C MET A 80 26.37 27.33 12.38
N VAL A 81 25.66 26.25 12.05
CA VAL A 81 24.27 26.03 12.47
C VAL A 81 24.21 25.69 13.97
N GLN A 82 23.52 26.51 14.74
CA GLN A 82 23.38 26.37 16.20
C GLN A 82 22.50 25.19 16.60
N ILE A 83 22.80 24.56 17.75
CA ILE A 83 21.99 23.47 18.32
C ILE A 83 21.26 23.98 19.57
N VAL A 84 19.93 24.07 19.51
CA VAL A 84 19.09 24.57 20.61
C VAL A 84 18.38 23.41 21.31
N ARG A 85 18.34 23.42 22.64
CA ARG A 85 17.44 22.57 23.44
C ARG A 85 16.17 23.36 23.79
N VAL A 86 15.00 22.75 23.58
CA VAL A 86 13.70 23.36 23.82
C VAL A 86 12.95 22.52 24.84
N GLN A 87 12.60 23.13 25.98
CA GLN A 87 11.75 22.52 27.00
C GLN A 87 10.33 22.34 26.44
N THR A 88 9.70 21.21 26.76
CA THR A 88 8.40 20.80 26.21
C THR A 88 7.52 20.18 27.32
N LYS A 89 6.34 19.69 26.95
CA LYS A 89 5.48 18.88 27.83
C LYS A 89 5.08 17.58 27.09
N PRO A 90 5.03 16.44 27.78
CA PRO A 90 4.66 15.17 27.15
C PRO A 90 3.18 15.12 26.76
N TYR A 91 2.87 14.30 25.75
CA TYR A 91 1.51 14.08 25.27
C TYR A 91 1.06 12.63 25.55
N PRO A 92 -0.10 12.39 26.19
CA PRO A 92 -0.52 11.05 26.60
C PRO A 92 -0.99 10.18 25.43
N ASP A 93 -1.29 10.78 24.27
CA ASP A 93 -2.01 10.18 23.14
C ASP A 93 -1.11 9.85 21.93
N GLN A 94 0.21 10.07 22.04
CA GLN A 94 1.20 9.82 20.98
C GLN A 94 1.59 8.34 20.83
N LYS A 95 0.66 7.40 21.08
CA LYS A 95 0.93 5.97 20.83
C LYS A 95 0.92 5.69 19.32
N PRO A 96 2.01 5.10 18.75
CA PRO A 96 1.96 4.62 17.37
C PRO A 96 0.94 3.48 17.24
N GLY A 97 0.11 3.52 16.19
CA GLY A 97 -0.69 2.38 15.78
C GLY A 97 0.11 1.37 14.97
N THR A 98 -0.57 0.33 14.47
CA THR A 98 0.00 -0.75 13.63
C THR A 98 0.78 -0.27 12.40
N SER A 99 0.58 0.99 11.97
CA SER A 99 1.27 1.61 10.85
C SER A 99 1.42 3.13 11.07
N GLY A 100 2.11 3.50 12.15
CA GLY A 100 2.47 4.88 12.51
C GLY A 100 1.49 5.58 13.46
N LEU A 101 1.89 6.76 13.95
CA LEU A 101 0.99 7.69 14.64
C LEU A 101 0.16 8.43 13.59
N ARG A 102 -1.17 8.52 13.78
CA ARG A 102 -2.10 9.25 12.90
C ARG A 102 -2.99 10.16 13.72
N LYS A 103 -3.21 11.40 13.26
CA LYS A 103 -4.11 12.41 13.85
C LYS A 103 -4.60 13.35 12.74
N ARG A 104 -5.62 14.16 13.03
CA ARG A 104 -5.97 15.30 12.16
C ARG A 104 -4.78 16.26 12.02
N VAL A 105 -4.61 16.86 10.84
CA VAL A 105 -3.58 17.88 10.55
C VAL A 105 -3.56 18.97 11.63
N SER A 106 -4.74 19.44 12.04
CA SER A 106 -4.91 20.45 13.09
C SER A 106 -4.29 20.08 14.44
N VAL A 107 -4.13 18.79 14.78
CA VAL A 107 -3.42 18.38 16.00
C VAL A 107 -1.94 18.68 15.87
N PHE A 108 -1.30 18.33 14.75
CA PHE A 108 0.12 18.60 14.51
C PHE A 108 0.44 20.09 14.34
N GLN A 109 -0.51 20.88 13.81
CA GLN A 109 -0.34 22.33 13.64
C GLN A 109 -0.62 23.13 14.90
N ASN A 110 -1.72 22.85 15.61
CA ASN A 110 -2.22 23.72 16.69
C ASN A 110 -1.74 23.29 18.09
N SER A 111 -1.21 22.07 18.25
CA SER A 111 -0.69 21.58 19.54
C SER A 111 0.81 21.87 19.62
N PRO A 112 1.28 22.77 20.53
CA PRO A 112 2.68 23.17 20.57
C PRO A 112 3.62 21.97 20.76
N HIS A 113 4.68 21.94 19.95
CA HIS A 113 5.72 20.90 19.97
C HIS A 113 5.24 19.46 19.66
N TYR A 114 3.99 19.22 19.25
CA TYR A 114 3.45 17.87 19.11
C TYR A 114 4.23 17.01 18.09
N ALA A 115 4.51 17.55 16.90
CA ALA A 115 5.34 16.89 15.91
C ALA A 115 6.79 16.69 16.40
N GLN A 116 7.36 17.73 17.00
CA GLN A 116 8.74 17.77 17.50
C GLN A 116 8.97 16.71 18.58
N ASN A 117 8.05 16.59 19.55
CA ASN A 117 8.10 15.60 20.62
C ASN A 117 8.08 14.16 20.07
N PHE A 118 7.24 13.89 19.07
CA PHE A 118 7.15 12.57 18.48
C PHE A 118 8.38 12.22 17.62
N ILE A 119 8.89 13.17 16.83
CA ILE A 119 10.14 13.01 16.06
C ILE A 119 11.32 12.77 17.02
N GLN A 120 11.44 13.56 18.10
CA GLN A 120 12.44 13.35 19.13
C GLN A 120 12.28 11.97 19.80
N SER A 121 11.06 11.51 20.06
CA SER A 121 10.80 10.18 20.66
C SER A 121 11.20 9.03 19.73
N ILE A 122 11.02 9.18 18.41
CA ILE A 122 11.53 8.22 17.40
C ILE A 122 13.06 8.15 17.46
N LEU A 123 13.75 9.29 17.38
CA LEU A 123 15.22 9.31 17.41
C LEU A 123 15.78 8.80 18.74
N SER A 124 15.13 9.15 19.85
CA SER A 124 15.49 8.70 21.20
C SER A 124 15.36 7.19 21.42
N CYS A 125 14.69 6.46 20.53
CA CYS A 125 14.66 4.99 20.58
C CYS A 125 15.92 4.32 20.02
N THR A 126 16.71 5.03 19.22
CA THR A 126 18.00 4.54 18.70
C THR A 126 19.12 4.97 19.64
N GLU A 127 20.05 4.07 19.97
CA GLU A 127 21.15 4.42 20.88
C GLU A 127 22.10 5.47 20.25
N PRO A 128 22.72 6.38 21.03
CA PRO A 128 23.46 7.53 20.49
C PRO A 128 24.56 7.16 19.49
N GLU A 129 25.28 6.07 19.76
CA GLU A 129 26.38 5.55 18.93
C GLU A 129 25.89 5.08 17.57
N ALA A 130 24.64 4.62 17.47
CA ALA A 130 24.01 4.21 16.22
C ALA A 130 23.33 5.38 15.47
N ARG A 131 23.09 6.53 16.13
CA ARG A 131 22.71 7.78 15.46
C ARG A 131 23.93 8.42 14.80
N GLN A 132 25.06 8.45 15.51
CA GLN A 132 26.32 8.97 14.99
C GLN A 132 26.75 8.17 13.74
N GLU A 133 26.92 8.87 12.62
CA GLU A 133 27.14 8.29 11.27
C GLU A 133 25.96 7.47 10.70
N GLY A 134 24.90 7.26 11.49
CA GLY A 134 23.65 6.66 11.07
C GLY A 134 22.97 7.41 9.93
N VAL A 135 22.29 6.66 9.06
CA VAL A 135 21.57 7.17 7.90
C VAL A 135 20.08 6.91 8.08
N LEU A 136 19.23 7.93 7.92
CA LEU A 136 17.77 7.77 7.85
C LEU A 136 17.25 8.13 6.46
N VAL A 137 16.24 7.40 6.00
CA VAL A 137 15.46 7.74 4.80
C VAL A 137 14.23 8.54 5.21
N VAL A 138 13.90 9.62 4.49
CA VAL A 138 12.74 10.47 4.79
C VAL A 138 11.94 10.76 3.52
N GLY A 139 10.62 10.72 3.61
CA GLY A 139 9.73 11.14 2.54
C GLY A 139 8.27 10.94 2.92
N GLY A 140 7.36 11.20 1.99
CA GLY A 140 5.93 11.02 2.22
C GLY A 140 5.11 11.00 0.95
N ASP A 141 3.80 10.95 1.14
CA ASP A 141 2.82 10.78 0.06
C ASP A 141 2.47 12.05 -0.73
N GLY A 142 2.96 13.21 -0.27
CA GLY A 142 2.67 14.51 -0.85
C GLY A 142 1.54 15.29 -0.16
N ARG A 143 0.88 14.73 0.87
CA ARG A 143 -0.19 15.44 1.58
C ARG A 143 0.26 16.74 2.24
N PHE A 144 -0.72 17.62 2.49
CA PHE A 144 -0.55 18.86 3.24
C PHE A 144 0.18 18.64 4.58
N TYR A 145 0.95 19.63 5.02
CA TYR A 145 1.87 19.58 6.18
C TYR A 145 3.11 18.66 6.02
N MET A 146 3.24 17.89 4.93
CA MET A 146 4.41 17.03 4.72
C MET A 146 5.73 17.83 4.65
N LYS A 147 5.78 18.93 3.92
CA LYS A 147 7.02 19.69 3.67
C LYS A 147 7.55 20.32 4.96
N GLU A 148 6.63 20.84 5.77
CA GLU A 148 6.85 21.40 7.10
C GLU A 148 7.40 20.33 8.05
N ALA A 149 6.78 19.15 8.08
CA ALA A 149 7.25 18.03 8.88
C ALA A 149 8.62 17.49 8.40
N ILE A 150 8.93 17.52 7.10
CA ILE A 150 10.29 17.18 6.60
C ILE A 150 11.33 18.16 7.15
N GLN A 151 11.07 19.47 7.11
CA GLN A 151 12.02 20.45 7.67
C GLN A 151 12.22 20.22 9.18
N LEU A 152 11.15 19.96 9.94
CA LEU A 152 11.27 19.59 11.37
C LEU A 152 12.11 18.32 11.59
N ILE A 153 11.92 17.27 10.77
CA ILE A 153 12.74 16.05 10.84
C ILE A 153 14.22 16.38 10.56
N ILE A 154 14.51 17.18 9.54
CA ILE A 154 15.89 17.59 9.19
C ILE A 154 16.54 18.33 10.36
N GLN A 155 15.85 19.33 10.92
CA GLN A 155 16.36 20.16 12.02
C GLN A 155 16.59 19.36 13.32
N ILE A 156 15.70 18.42 13.65
CA ILE A 156 15.80 17.60 14.87
C ILE A 156 16.82 16.47 14.69
N ALA A 157 16.91 15.86 13.50
CA ALA A 157 17.89 14.82 13.19
C ALA A 157 19.33 15.34 13.23
N ALA A 158 19.57 16.53 12.68
CA ALA A 158 20.85 17.24 12.75
C ALA A 158 21.30 17.44 14.21
N ALA A 159 20.44 18.05 15.04
CA ALA A 159 20.69 18.27 16.46
C ALA A 159 20.92 16.97 17.24
N ASN A 160 20.21 15.89 16.89
CA ASN A 160 20.35 14.56 17.48
C ASN A 160 21.57 13.76 16.97
N GLY A 161 22.40 14.33 16.09
CA GLY A 161 23.65 13.72 15.64
C GLY A 161 23.51 12.62 14.58
N ILE A 162 22.37 12.54 13.89
CA ILE A 162 22.22 11.68 12.70
C ILE A 162 23.24 12.13 11.64
N GLY A 163 23.99 11.20 11.06
CA GLY A 163 25.06 11.52 10.11
C GLY A 163 24.56 11.98 8.74
N ARG A 164 23.54 11.29 8.19
CA ARG A 164 22.95 11.61 6.88
C ARG A 164 21.45 11.39 6.83
N LEU A 165 20.74 12.28 6.14
CA LEU A 165 19.39 12.01 5.62
C LEU A 165 19.42 11.77 4.11
N VAL A 166 18.66 10.78 3.64
CA VAL A 166 18.35 10.58 2.22
C VAL A 166 16.87 10.87 2.01
N ILE A 167 16.55 11.84 1.16
CA ILE A 167 15.20 12.40 1.03
C ILE A 167 14.77 12.39 -0.44
N GLY A 168 13.55 11.95 -0.74
CA GLY A 168 13.03 12.03 -2.11
C GLY A 168 12.84 13.48 -2.57
N GLN A 169 13.01 13.73 -3.87
CA GLN A 169 12.78 15.05 -4.47
C GLN A 169 11.38 15.58 -4.14
N ASN A 170 11.30 16.86 -3.75
CA ASN A 170 10.11 17.54 -3.23
C ASN A 170 9.50 16.90 -1.96
N GLY A 171 10.24 15.99 -1.29
CA GLY A 171 9.78 15.17 -0.17
C GLY A 171 9.05 13.88 -0.57
N ILE A 172 8.89 13.61 -1.87
CA ILE A 172 8.06 12.50 -2.37
C ILE A 172 8.84 11.18 -2.31
N LEU A 173 8.38 10.22 -1.50
CA LEU A 173 8.76 8.81 -1.58
C LEU A 173 7.54 7.94 -1.22
N SER A 174 7.28 6.90 -2.01
CA SER A 174 6.29 5.89 -1.65
C SER A 174 6.81 5.03 -0.51
N THR A 175 5.91 4.42 0.27
CA THR A 175 6.31 3.48 1.33
C THR A 175 7.14 2.30 0.78
N PRO A 176 6.80 1.71 -0.39
CA PRO A 176 7.67 0.76 -1.09
C PRO A 176 9.06 1.32 -1.42
N ALA A 177 9.15 2.56 -1.91
CA ALA A 177 10.43 3.20 -2.25
C ALA A 177 11.29 3.48 -1.02
N VAL A 178 10.70 3.92 0.11
CA VAL A 178 11.43 4.06 1.39
C VAL A 178 11.99 2.71 1.82
N SER A 179 11.17 1.64 1.83
CA SER A 179 11.60 0.30 2.22
C SER A 179 12.74 -0.21 1.33
N CYS A 180 12.64 0.00 0.02
CA CYS A 180 13.68 -0.29 -0.97
C CYS A 180 14.99 0.49 -0.69
N ILE A 181 14.91 1.81 -0.47
CA ILE A 181 16.09 2.65 -0.26
C ILE A 181 16.78 2.30 1.05
N ILE A 182 16.04 2.10 2.16
CA ILE A 182 16.60 1.67 3.45
C ILE A 182 17.47 0.41 3.27
N ARG A 183 16.92 -0.60 2.57
CA ARG A 183 17.60 -1.87 2.29
C ARG A 183 18.81 -1.70 1.36
N LYS A 184 18.67 -0.90 0.29
CA LYS A 184 19.73 -0.60 -0.70
C LYS A 184 20.95 0.07 -0.06
N ILE A 185 20.74 1.02 0.85
CA ILE A 185 21.83 1.82 1.45
C ILE A 185 22.23 1.38 2.87
N LYS A 186 21.57 0.36 3.43
CA LYS A 186 21.71 -0.10 4.83
C LYS A 186 21.49 1.04 5.85
N ALA A 187 20.41 1.79 5.67
CA ALA A 187 19.99 2.83 6.61
C ALA A 187 19.60 2.21 7.97
N ILE A 188 19.71 2.98 9.05
CA ILE A 188 19.25 2.53 10.39
C ILE A 188 17.72 2.51 10.50
N GLY A 189 17.03 3.15 9.55
CA GLY A 189 15.58 3.17 9.42
C GLY A 189 15.10 4.30 8.50
N GLY A 190 13.84 4.67 8.62
CA GLY A 190 13.29 5.84 7.94
C GLY A 190 11.96 6.32 8.52
N ILE A 191 11.63 7.58 8.27
CA ILE A 191 10.39 8.22 8.72
C ILE A 191 9.54 8.53 7.49
N ILE A 192 8.31 8.01 7.46
CA ILE A 192 7.40 8.17 6.32
C ILE A 192 6.21 9.02 6.74
N LEU A 193 6.03 10.14 6.04
CA LEU A 193 5.01 11.14 6.31
C LEU A 193 3.77 10.84 5.48
N THR A 194 2.86 10.08 6.09
CA THR A 194 1.70 9.52 5.42
C THR A 194 0.68 9.00 6.44
N ALA A 195 -0.60 9.13 6.10
CA ALA A 195 -1.68 8.37 6.74
C ALA A 195 -2.33 7.36 5.76
N SER A 196 -1.64 6.96 4.69
CA SER A 196 -2.12 5.99 3.68
C SER A 196 -3.50 6.46 3.15
N HIS A 197 -4.47 5.55 3.04
CA HIS A 197 -5.86 5.78 2.66
C HIS A 197 -6.65 6.90 3.37
N ASN A 198 -6.17 7.45 4.50
CA ASN A 198 -6.82 8.58 5.14
C ASN A 198 -6.71 9.85 4.26
N PRO A 199 -7.76 10.70 4.19
CA PRO A 199 -7.79 11.89 3.33
C PRO A 199 -6.76 12.96 3.75
N GLY A 200 -6.41 13.84 2.80
CA GLY A 200 -5.40 14.90 2.96
C GLY A 200 -5.99 16.30 3.16
N GLY A 201 -5.15 17.31 2.90
CA GLY A 201 -5.53 18.73 3.00
C GLY A 201 -5.65 19.25 4.44
N PRO A 202 -5.89 20.55 4.64
CA PRO A 202 -5.85 21.19 5.97
C PRO A 202 -6.81 20.60 7.02
N ASN A 203 -7.92 20.02 6.59
CA ASN A 203 -8.95 19.41 7.45
C ASN A 203 -8.83 17.87 7.55
N GLY A 204 -7.92 17.27 6.79
CA GLY A 204 -7.70 15.83 6.72
C GLY A 204 -6.78 15.30 7.82
N ASP A 205 -6.27 14.09 7.59
CA ASP A 205 -5.37 13.41 8.52
C ASP A 205 -3.91 13.48 8.05
N PHE A 206 -3.02 13.57 9.03
CA PHE A 206 -1.58 13.45 8.87
C PHE A 206 -1.06 12.26 9.67
N GLY A 207 0.08 11.71 9.27
CA GLY A 207 0.65 10.57 9.94
C GLY A 207 2.16 10.48 9.81
N ILE A 208 2.78 9.84 10.80
CA ILE A 208 4.22 9.62 10.90
C ILE A 208 4.42 8.12 11.15
N LYS A 209 4.75 7.38 10.08
CA LYS A 209 5.26 6.00 10.15
C LYS A 209 6.76 6.04 10.51
N PHE A 210 7.24 5.02 11.22
CA PHE A 210 8.66 4.77 11.42
C PHE A 210 9.00 3.33 11.04
N ASN A 211 9.98 3.17 10.15
CA ASN A 211 10.47 1.89 9.67
C ASN A 211 11.91 1.67 10.15
N THR A 212 12.26 0.43 10.46
CA THR A 212 13.58 0.06 11.00
C THR A 212 14.55 -0.37 9.90
N SER A 213 15.78 -0.75 10.27
CA SER A 213 16.88 -1.04 9.34
C SER A 213 16.64 -2.21 8.37
N ASN A 214 15.68 -3.10 8.63
CA ASN A 214 15.27 -4.12 7.65
C ASN A 214 14.42 -3.53 6.49
N GLY A 215 13.94 -2.29 6.64
CA GLY A 215 13.08 -1.56 5.71
C GLY A 215 11.59 -1.55 6.09
N GLY A 216 11.18 -2.28 7.12
CA GLY A 216 9.77 -2.52 7.46
C GLY A 216 9.28 -1.76 8.70
N PRO A 217 7.97 -1.76 8.97
CA PRO A 217 7.37 -1.07 10.11
C PRO A 217 8.03 -1.45 11.45
N ALA A 218 8.13 -0.49 12.36
CA ALA A 218 8.63 -0.74 13.70
C ALA A 218 7.86 -1.87 14.43
N PRO A 219 8.54 -2.86 15.02
CA PRO A 219 7.91 -3.91 15.82
C PRO A 219 7.40 -3.36 17.16
N GLU A 220 6.57 -4.14 17.87
CA GLU A 220 5.82 -3.67 19.05
C GLU A 220 6.73 -3.07 20.13
N ALA A 221 7.84 -3.75 20.45
CA ALA A 221 8.83 -3.27 21.41
C ALA A 221 9.44 -1.90 21.06
N VAL A 222 9.60 -1.58 19.76
CA VAL A 222 10.07 -0.26 19.32
C VAL A 222 8.96 0.76 19.40
N THR A 223 7.74 0.45 18.95
CA THR A 223 6.59 1.38 19.06
C THR A 223 6.21 1.69 20.51
N ASP A 224 6.35 0.74 21.42
CA ASP A 224 6.14 0.99 22.85
C ASP A 224 7.32 1.74 23.49
N LYS A 225 8.58 1.52 23.07
CA LYS A 225 9.72 2.38 23.49
C LYS A 225 9.46 3.84 23.09
N ILE A 226 9.00 4.09 21.85
CA ILE A 226 8.61 5.44 21.38
C ILE A 226 7.52 6.02 22.28
N TYR A 227 6.49 5.24 22.59
CA TYR A 227 5.35 5.71 23.39
C TYR A 227 5.69 5.91 24.88
N GLN A 228 6.61 5.16 25.47
CA GLN A 228 7.08 5.48 26.83
C GLN A 228 7.81 6.83 26.84
N ILE A 229 8.73 7.05 25.89
CA ILE A 229 9.49 8.30 25.78
C ILE A 229 8.56 9.50 25.53
N SER A 230 7.58 9.40 24.62
CA SER A 230 6.66 10.51 24.31
C SER A 230 5.77 10.92 25.49
N LYS A 231 5.58 10.03 26.48
CA LYS A 231 4.86 10.30 27.74
C LYS A 231 5.74 10.89 28.84
N THR A 232 7.06 10.89 28.69
CA THR A 232 8.02 11.38 29.70
C THR A 232 9.06 12.33 29.11
N ILE A 233 8.78 12.93 27.95
CA ILE A 233 9.67 13.87 27.27
C ILE A 233 9.55 15.27 27.91
N GLU A 234 10.67 15.76 28.43
CA GLU A 234 10.80 17.08 29.06
C GLU A 234 11.47 18.11 28.13
N GLU A 235 12.31 17.67 27.19
CA GLU A 235 12.95 18.52 26.18
C GLU A 235 13.23 17.80 24.85
N TYR A 236 13.46 18.58 23.79
CA TYR A 236 13.99 18.10 22.51
C TYR A 236 15.11 19.00 21.98
N ALA A 237 15.96 18.46 21.11
CA ALA A 237 17.05 19.21 20.47
C ALA A 237 16.72 19.52 19.00
N ILE A 238 17.02 20.75 18.54
CA ILE A 238 16.68 21.23 17.20
C ILE A 238 17.70 22.25 16.66
N CYS A 239 17.92 22.25 15.35
CA CYS A 239 18.69 23.27 14.63
C CYS A 239 17.73 24.24 13.89
N PRO A 240 17.19 25.30 14.55
CA PRO A 240 16.03 26.04 14.03
C PRO A 240 16.29 26.81 12.72
N ASP A 241 17.53 27.24 12.48
CA ASP A 241 17.92 28.00 11.29
C ASP A 241 18.25 27.11 10.07
N LEU A 242 18.39 25.80 10.28
CA LEU A 242 18.72 24.84 9.22
C LEU A 242 17.53 24.71 8.25
N LYS A 243 17.74 25.04 6.99
CA LYS A 243 16.76 24.88 5.90
C LYS A 243 17.41 24.16 4.72
N VAL A 244 16.65 23.27 4.10
CA VAL A 244 17.06 22.45 2.95
C VAL A 244 16.15 22.74 1.78
N ASP A 245 16.71 22.93 0.58
CA ASP A 245 15.90 22.84 -0.64
C ASP A 245 15.58 21.38 -0.95
N LEU A 246 14.30 21.04 -1.01
CA LEU A 246 13.85 19.70 -1.36
C LEU A 246 13.72 19.49 -2.89
N GLY A 247 13.74 20.58 -3.68
CA GLY A 247 13.54 20.52 -5.14
C GLY A 247 14.79 20.10 -5.92
N THR A 248 15.97 20.51 -5.49
CA THR A 248 17.24 20.22 -6.19
C THR A 248 17.83 18.87 -5.76
N ILE A 249 17.86 17.90 -6.68
CA ILE A 249 18.57 16.62 -6.50
C ILE A 249 20.07 16.88 -6.31
N GLY A 250 20.67 16.22 -5.32
CA GLY A 250 22.09 16.35 -4.99
C GLY A 250 22.38 16.35 -3.48
N LYS A 251 23.64 16.60 -3.13
CA LYS A 251 24.14 16.62 -1.76
C LYS A 251 24.20 18.05 -1.22
N GLN A 252 23.55 18.29 -0.09
CA GLN A 252 23.66 19.50 0.72
C GLN A 252 24.39 19.16 2.03
N GLN A 253 25.25 20.05 2.53
CA GLN A 253 26.03 19.84 3.75
C GLN A 253 25.95 21.05 4.67
N PHE A 254 25.92 20.79 5.98
CA PHE A 254 25.70 21.77 7.02
C PHE A 254 26.68 21.53 8.17
N ASP A 255 27.53 22.53 8.45
CA ASP A 255 28.42 22.51 9.60
C ASP A 255 27.62 22.88 10.86
N LEU A 256 27.54 21.94 11.80
CA LEU A 256 26.78 22.12 13.04
C LEU A 256 27.71 22.52 14.19
N GLU A 257 27.21 23.35 15.09
CA GLU A 257 27.90 23.73 16.31
C GLU A 257 28.31 22.49 17.15
N ASN A 258 29.54 22.49 17.65
CA ASN A 258 30.11 21.41 18.46
C ASN A 258 30.09 20.01 17.81
N LYS A 259 30.06 19.92 16.47
CA LYS A 259 30.20 18.66 15.70
C LYS A 259 31.40 18.72 14.74
N PHE A 260 32.23 17.69 14.75
CA PHE A 260 33.42 17.60 13.88
C PHE A 260 33.12 17.11 12.45
N LYS A 261 32.02 16.38 12.25
CA LYS A 261 31.57 15.91 10.93
C LYS A 261 30.34 16.73 10.49
N PRO A 262 30.29 17.24 9.24
CA PRO A 262 29.15 17.98 8.74
C PRO A 262 27.93 17.07 8.57
N PHE A 263 26.77 17.58 8.95
CA PHE A 263 25.49 16.94 8.68
C PHE A 263 25.22 16.95 7.16
N THR A 264 24.77 15.83 6.61
CA THR A 264 24.56 15.66 5.17
C THR A 264 23.09 15.39 4.87
N VAL A 265 22.54 16.09 3.87
CA VAL A 265 21.24 15.77 3.29
C VAL A 265 21.43 15.47 1.80
N GLU A 266 20.87 14.35 1.35
CA GLU A 266 21.01 13.85 -0.02
C GLU A 266 19.62 13.75 -0.64
N ILE A 267 19.29 14.70 -1.53
CA ILE A 267 18.03 14.72 -2.27
C ILE A 267 18.18 13.78 -3.47
N VAL A 268 17.32 12.77 -3.57
CA VAL A 268 17.37 11.72 -4.60
C VAL A 268 16.13 11.72 -5.49
N ASP A 269 16.25 11.20 -6.71
CA ASP A 269 15.09 10.94 -7.55
C ASP A 269 14.15 9.95 -6.85
N CYS A 270 12.85 10.26 -6.82
CA CYS A 270 11.88 9.48 -6.08
C CYS A 270 11.62 8.08 -6.65
N VAL A 271 11.93 7.83 -7.94
CA VAL A 271 11.59 6.57 -8.63
C VAL A 271 12.83 5.73 -8.96
N GLU A 272 13.99 6.32 -9.23
CA GLU A 272 15.21 5.64 -9.71
C GLU A 272 15.54 4.34 -8.96
N ALA A 273 15.68 4.44 -7.63
CA ALA A 273 16.16 3.32 -6.82
C ALA A 273 15.16 2.17 -6.77
N TYR A 274 13.88 2.49 -6.90
CA TYR A 274 12.76 1.57 -6.86
C TYR A 274 12.50 0.92 -8.23
N ALA A 275 12.55 1.69 -9.33
CA ALA A 275 12.49 1.15 -10.70
C ALA A 275 13.67 0.20 -10.98
N ASN A 276 14.87 0.54 -10.48
CA ASN A 276 16.02 -0.35 -10.49
C ASN A 276 15.76 -1.69 -9.79
N MET A 277 15.04 -1.70 -8.66
CA MET A 277 14.66 -2.93 -7.98
C MET A 277 13.67 -3.74 -8.82
N LEU A 278 12.60 -3.11 -9.33
CA LEU A 278 11.57 -3.78 -10.14
C LEU A 278 12.14 -4.41 -11.43
N ARG A 279 13.10 -3.76 -12.09
CA ARG A 279 13.81 -4.30 -13.26
C ARG A 279 14.59 -5.59 -13.00
N ASN A 280 14.94 -5.87 -11.75
CA ASN A 280 15.58 -7.12 -11.34
C ASN A 280 14.56 -8.19 -10.85
N ILE A 281 13.27 -7.86 -10.79
CA ILE A 281 12.20 -8.75 -10.30
C ILE A 281 11.35 -9.28 -11.47
N PHE A 282 11.00 -8.39 -12.41
CA PHE A 282 10.07 -8.66 -13.52
C PHE A 282 10.76 -8.62 -14.88
N ASP A 283 10.21 -9.34 -15.86
CA ASP A 283 10.63 -9.21 -17.26
C ASP A 283 10.04 -7.94 -17.88
N PHE A 284 10.81 -6.86 -17.83
CA PHE A 284 10.44 -5.58 -18.42
C PHE A 284 10.34 -5.62 -19.96
N SER A 285 10.92 -6.63 -20.64
CA SER A 285 10.75 -6.81 -22.09
C SER A 285 9.36 -7.40 -22.40
N ALA A 286 8.97 -8.48 -21.71
CA ALA A 286 7.65 -9.09 -21.86
C ALA A 286 6.52 -8.13 -21.44
N LEU A 287 6.72 -7.37 -20.35
CA LEU A 287 5.79 -6.32 -19.92
C LEU A 287 5.68 -5.19 -20.96
N LYS A 288 6.80 -4.80 -21.60
CA LYS A 288 6.79 -3.78 -22.65
C LYS A 288 6.09 -4.26 -23.91
N GLU A 289 6.25 -5.53 -24.30
CA GLU A 289 5.49 -6.16 -25.39
C GLU A 289 3.98 -6.18 -25.08
N LEU A 290 3.58 -6.54 -23.85
CA LEU A 290 2.17 -6.56 -23.41
C LEU A 290 1.50 -5.18 -23.49
N LEU A 291 2.23 -4.11 -23.16
CA LEU A 291 1.69 -2.75 -23.07
C LEU A 291 1.87 -1.89 -24.34
N SER A 292 2.68 -2.34 -25.30
CA SER A 292 3.03 -1.61 -26.52
C SER A 292 2.39 -2.16 -27.80
N GLY A 293 2.37 -1.35 -28.87
CA GLY A 293 1.93 -1.78 -30.19
C GLY A 293 0.41 -1.83 -30.40
N GLN A 294 -0.03 -2.63 -31.38
CA GLN A 294 -1.43 -2.68 -31.84
C GLN A 294 -2.32 -3.56 -30.95
N ASN A 295 -1.83 -4.75 -30.56
CA ASN A 295 -2.58 -5.74 -29.77
C ASN A 295 -2.34 -5.59 -28.25
N ARG A 296 -1.92 -4.40 -27.80
CA ARG A 296 -1.60 -4.14 -26.39
C ARG A 296 -2.79 -4.35 -25.47
N LEU A 297 -2.51 -4.78 -24.24
CA LEU A 297 -3.45 -4.72 -23.13
C LEU A 297 -3.84 -3.27 -22.88
N LYS A 298 -5.13 -2.94 -22.91
CA LYS A 298 -5.60 -1.58 -22.65
C LYS A 298 -5.78 -1.37 -21.15
N ILE A 299 -4.89 -0.60 -20.53
CA ILE A 299 -4.87 -0.42 -19.08
C ILE A 299 -5.42 0.94 -18.63
N ARG A 300 -5.91 0.99 -17.38
CA ARG A 300 -6.21 2.22 -16.63
C ARG A 300 -5.67 2.12 -15.22
N ILE A 301 -4.78 3.03 -14.87
CA ILE A 301 -4.00 3.00 -13.63
C ILE A 301 -4.22 4.33 -12.91
N ASP A 302 -4.97 4.31 -11.83
CA ASP A 302 -5.36 5.46 -11.04
C ASP A 302 -4.44 5.60 -9.82
N ALA A 303 -3.72 6.71 -9.72
CA ALA A 303 -2.88 7.01 -8.57
C ALA A 303 -3.62 7.76 -7.45
N MET A 304 -4.93 8.03 -7.62
CA MET A 304 -5.80 8.74 -6.67
C MET A 304 -5.19 10.04 -6.13
N HIS A 305 -4.49 10.78 -6.99
CA HIS A 305 -3.72 12.00 -6.66
C HIS A 305 -2.66 11.82 -5.56
N GLY A 306 -2.28 10.58 -5.25
CA GLY A 306 -1.27 10.22 -4.27
C GLY A 306 0.11 9.99 -4.86
N VAL A 307 0.99 9.41 -4.03
CA VAL A 307 2.43 9.32 -4.27
C VAL A 307 2.81 8.55 -5.54
N VAL A 308 1.95 7.63 -6.01
CA VAL A 308 2.30 6.65 -7.05
C VAL A 308 2.30 7.27 -8.45
N GLY A 309 1.77 8.49 -8.62
CA GLY A 309 1.66 9.17 -9.92
C GLY A 309 2.95 9.27 -10.74
N PRO A 310 4.09 9.73 -10.17
CA PRO A 310 5.39 9.74 -10.83
C PRO A 310 5.92 8.33 -11.16
N TYR A 311 5.60 7.33 -10.34
CA TYR A 311 6.02 5.93 -10.53
C TYR A 311 5.29 5.30 -11.71
N VAL A 312 3.97 5.50 -11.81
CA VAL A 312 3.16 5.09 -12.98
C VAL A 312 3.68 5.73 -14.26
N LYS A 313 3.95 7.04 -14.25
CA LYS A 313 4.45 7.76 -15.43
C LYS A 313 5.82 7.24 -15.89
N LYS A 314 6.80 7.20 -14.99
CA LYS A 314 8.15 6.74 -15.35
C LYS A 314 8.21 5.25 -15.71
N ILE A 315 7.58 4.39 -14.92
CA ILE A 315 7.71 2.93 -15.09
C ILE A 315 6.72 2.41 -16.13
N LEU A 316 5.42 2.65 -15.98
CA LEU A 316 4.42 2.07 -16.90
C LEU A 316 4.39 2.79 -18.24
N CYS A 317 4.46 4.12 -18.26
CA CYS A 317 4.35 4.89 -19.52
C CYS A 317 5.68 5.12 -20.23
N GLU A 318 6.68 5.69 -19.58
CA GLU A 318 7.96 6.05 -20.22
C GLU A 318 8.83 4.80 -20.48
N GLU A 319 9.02 3.95 -19.47
CA GLU A 319 9.88 2.78 -19.55
C GLU A 319 9.20 1.57 -20.23
N LEU A 320 8.00 1.18 -19.81
CA LEU A 320 7.24 0.05 -20.38
C LEU A 320 6.33 0.42 -21.57
N GLY A 321 6.23 1.69 -21.96
CA GLY A 321 5.59 2.12 -23.21
C GLY A 321 4.06 2.20 -23.20
N ALA A 322 3.39 2.08 -22.04
CA ALA A 322 1.94 2.26 -21.96
C ALA A 322 1.55 3.70 -22.38
N PRO A 323 0.50 3.91 -23.22
CA PRO A 323 0.11 5.25 -23.65
C PRO A 323 -0.20 6.16 -22.45
N ALA A 324 0.16 7.44 -22.53
CA ALA A 324 0.02 8.39 -21.41
C ALA A 324 -1.41 8.52 -20.85
N ASN A 325 -2.46 8.25 -21.64
CA ASN A 325 -3.85 8.21 -21.16
C ASN A 325 -4.19 7.00 -20.28
N SER A 326 -3.23 6.11 -20.04
CA SER A 326 -3.31 5.01 -19.06
C SER A 326 -3.14 5.52 -17.62
N ALA A 327 -2.44 6.64 -17.43
CA ALA A 327 -2.08 7.21 -16.14
C ALA A 327 -3.14 8.23 -15.67
N ILE A 328 -4.11 7.76 -14.88
CA ILE A 328 -5.18 8.58 -14.29
C ILE A 328 -4.71 9.14 -12.94
N ASN A 329 -5.07 10.41 -12.67
CA ASN A 329 -4.79 11.13 -11.42
C ASN A 329 -3.31 11.09 -10.97
N CYS A 330 -2.39 10.89 -11.92
CA CYS A 330 -0.96 10.69 -11.68
C CYS A 330 -0.18 12.00 -11.44
N ILE A 331 -0.74 12.91 -10.64
CA ILE A 331 -0.09 14.12 -10.13
C ILE A 331 -0.38 14.16 -8.63
N PRO A 332 0.65 14.09 -7.75
CA PRO A 332 0.46 14.22 -6.31
C PRO A 332 -0.16 15.57 -5.94
N LEU A 333 -1.24 15.57 -5.15
CA LEU A 333 -1.92 16.76 -4.63
C LEU A 333 -1.99 16.72 -3.10
N GLU A 334 -1.84 17.87 -2.45
CA GLU A 334 -1.75 17.96 -0.98
C GLU A 334 -3.06 17.57 -0.26
N ASP A 335 -4.18 17.58 -0.98
CA ASP A 335 -5.53 17.18 -0.57
C ASP A 335 -6.04 15.92 -1.29
N PHE A 336 -5.21 15.27 -2.10
CA PHE A 336 -5.60 14.19 -3.03
C PHE A 336 -6.79 14.58 -3.95
N GLY A 337 -6.91 15.86 -4.33
CA GLY A 337 -8.02 16.38 -5.13
C GLY A 337 -9.33 16.54 -4.33
N GLY A 338 -9.28 16.45 -2.99
CA GLY A 338 -10.45 16.49 -2.11
C GLY A 338 -11.09 15.11 -1.84
N HIS A 339 -10.43 14.03 -2.25
CA HIS A 339 -10.94 12.66 -2.14
C HIS A 339 -10.18 11.81 -1.11
N HIS A 340 -10.73 10.65 -0.77
CA HIS A 340 -10.01 9.62 -0.01
C HIS A 340 -9.15 8.79 -0.98
N PRO A 341 -7.82 8.73 -0.82
CA PRO A 341 -6.98 7.87 -1.65
C PRO A 341 -7.01 6.43 -1.12
N ASP A 342 -8.18 5.78 -1.08
CA ASP A 342 -8.34 4.36 -0.72
C ASP A 342 -8.80 3.55 -1.94
N PRO A 343 -8.01 2.58 -2.43
CA PRO A 343 -8.34 1.83 -3.63
C PRO A 343 -9.38 0.77 -3.30
N ASN A 344 -10.66 1.16 -3.33
CA ASN A 344 -11.80 0.27 -3.15
C ASN A 344 -12.96 0.70 -4.07
N LEU A 345 -13.98 -0.16 -4.21
CA LEU A 345 -15.10 0.04 -5.13
C LEU A 345 -15.98 1.28 -4.84
N THR A 346 -15.87 1.89 -3.66
CA THR A 346 -16.61 3.08 -3.25
C THR A 346 -15.85 4.37 -3.57
N TYR A 347 -14.56 4.45 -3.23
CA TYR A 347 -13.77 5.68 -3.43
C TYR A 347 -13.09 5.76 -4.80
N ALA A 348 -12.66 4.64 -5.39
CA ALA A 348 -12.13 4.59 -6.77
C ALA A 348 -13.26 4.45 -7.82
N SER A 349 -14.36 5.16 -7.61
CA SER A 349 -15.59 5.06 -8.40
C SER A 349 -15.40 5.49 -9.86
N GLU A 350 -14.60 6.53 -10.13
CA GLU A 350 -14.27 6.99 -11.49
C GLU A 350 -13.53 5.93 -12.31
N LEU A 351 -12.59 5.21 -11.69
CA LEU A 351 -11.93 4.06 -12.31
C LEU A 351 -12.92 2.93 -12.56
N VAL A 352 -13.77 2.60 -11.58
CA VAL A 352 -14.81 1.57 -11.72
C VAL A 352 -15.75 1.88 -12.89
N ASP A 353 -16.24 3.11 -13.01
CA ASP A 353 -17.12 3.54 -14.10
C ASP A 353 -16.39 3.59 -15.45
N THR A 354 -15.12 3.99 -15.47
CA THR A 354 -14.25 3.89 -16.66
C THR A 354 -14.07 2.43 -17.10
N MET A 355 -13.91 1.49 -16.18
CA MET A 355 -13.76 0.07 -16.47
C MET A 355 -15.08 -0.59 -16.91
N LYS A 356 -16.24 -0.15 -16.40
CA LYS A 356 -17.58 -0.62 -16.81
C LYS A 356 -17.85 -0.45 -18.30
N THR A 357 -17.22 0.55 -18.97
CA THR A 357 -17.32 0.74 -20.43
C THR A 357 -16.93 -0.49 -21.25
N GLY A 358 -16.06 -1.35 -20.70
CA GLY A 358 -15.47 -2.47 -21.44
C GLY A 358 -14.44 -2.07 -22.50
N GLU A 359 -14.06 -0.79 -22.59
CA GLU A 359 -12.98 -0.34 -23.50
C GLU A 359 -11.60 -0.84 -23.07
N HIS A 360 -11.41 -1.05 -21.76
CA HIS A 360 -10.16 -1.39 -21.08
C HIS A 360 -10.21 -2.83 -20.55
N ASP A 361 -9.07 -3.51 -20.57
CA ASP A 361 -8.95 -4.93 -20.24
C ASP A 361 -8.49 -5.16 -18.80
N PHE A 362 -7.74 -4.20 -18.24
CA PHE A 362 -7.17 -4.21 -16.89
C PHE A 362 -7.24 -2.81 -16.28
N GLY A 363 -7.65 -2.73 -15.02
CA GLY A 363 -7.70 -1.52 -14.22
C GLY A 363 -7.00 -1.71 -12.88
N ALA A 364 -6.35 -0.67 -12.35
CA ALA A 364 -5.83 -0.68 -10.99
C ALA A 364 -5.89 0.69 -10.32
N ALA A 365 -6.07 0.71 -9.00
CA ALA A 365 -5.97 1.90 -8.16
C ALA A 365 -4.99 1.67 -6.99
N PHE A 366 -4.33 2.72 -6.52
CA PHE A 366 -3.41 2.69 -5.38
C PHE A 366 -3.88 3.59 -4.23
N ASP A 367 -3.36 3.36 -3.02
CA ASP A 367 -3.56 4.29 -1.90
C ASP A 367 -2.52 5.40 -1.82
N GLY A 368 -2.74 6.34 -0.89
CA GLY A 368 -1.95 7.56 -0.74
C GLY A 368 -0.43 7.36 -0.83
N ASP A 369 0.13 6.41 -0.08
CA ASP A 369 1.58 6.08 -0.08
C ASP A 369 1.97 4.84 -0.89
N GLY A 370 1.03 4.25 -1.64
CA GLY A 370 1.27 3.18 -2.60
C GLY A 370 1.52 1.79 -1.99
N ASP A 371 1.16 1.58 -0.73
CA ASP A 371 1.25 0.27 -0.08
C ASP A 371 0.06 -0.65 -0.45
N ARG A 372 -1.03 -0.11 -1.02
CA ARG A 372 -2.21 -0.87 -1.46
C ARG A 372 -2.43 -0.90 -2.97
N ASN A 373 -3.20 -1.91 -3.41
CA ASN A 373 -3.69 -2.07 -4.79
C ASN A 373 -5.12 -2.63 -4.82
N MET A 374 -6.00 -2.02 -5.61
CA MET A 374 -7.19 -2.68 -6.16
C MET A 374 -6.90 -3.13 -7.59
N ILE A 375 -7.39 -4.30 -7.97
CA ILE A 375 -7.26 -4.86 -9.32
C ILE A 375 -8.66 -5.07 -9.92
N LEU A 376 -8.86 -4.58 -11.14
CA LEU A 376 -10.09 -4.72 -11.91
C LEU A 376 -9.80 -5.39 -13.26
N GLY A 377 -10.66 -6.31 -13.66
CA GLY A 377 -10.76 -6.77 -15.03
C GLY A 377 -11.66 -5.89 -15.89
N LYS A 378 -11.80 -6.29 -17.14
CA LYS A 378 -12.75 -5.75 -18.12
C LYS A 378 -14.16 -5.65 -17.55
N LYS A 379 -14.93 -4.63 -17.98
CA LYS A 379 -16.29 -4.32 -17.45
C LYS A 379 -16.35 -4.10 -15.93
N ALA A 380 -15.23 -3.74 -15.31
CA ALA A 380 -15.06 -3.61 -13.86
C ALA A 380 -15.27 -4.92 -13.07
N PHE A 381 -14.91 -6.07 -13.65
CA PHE A 381 -14.80 -7.34 -12.93
C PHE A 381 -13.88 -7.17 -11.70
N PHE A 382 -14.40 -7.32 -10.49
CA PHE A 382 -13.66 -7.04 -9.25
C PHE A 382 -12.84 -8.25 -8.80
N VAL A 383 -11.52 -8.10 -8.72
CA VAL A 383 -10.65 -9.09 -8.08
C VAL A 383 -10.59 -8.79 -6.58
N ASN A 384 -11.12 -9.71 -5.76
CA ASN A 384 -11.01 -9.61 -4.31
C ASN A 384 -9.52 -9.67 -3.88
N PRO A 385 -9.03 -8.82 -2.95
CA PRO A 385 -7.63 -8.87 -2.51
C PRO A 385 -7.17 -10.24 -1.99
N SER A 386 -8.08 -11.00 -1.35
CA SER A 386 -7.77 -12.35 -0.87
C SER A 386 -7.58 -13.36 -2.02
N ASP A 387 -8.37 -13.24 -3.08
CA ASP A 387 -8.20 -14.02 -4.31
C ASP A 387 -6.97 -13.52 -5.11
N SER A 388 -6.66 -12.22 -5.07
CA SER A 388 -5.52 -11.61 -5.76
C SER A 388 -4.20 -12.26 -5.34
N VAL A 389 -3.94 -12.37 -4.02
CA VAL A 389 -2.73 -13.05 -3.51
C VAL A 389 -2.74 -14.55 -3.80
N ALA A 390 -3.91 -15.21 -3.81
CA ALA A 390 -4.04 -16.62 -4.17
C ALA A 390 -3.75 -16.87 -5.66
N VAL A 391 -4.25 -16.03 -6.57
CA VAL A 391 -3.96 -16.11 -8.01
C VAL A 391 -2.48 -15.85 -8.28
N ILE A 392 -1.87 -14.86 -7.62
CA ILE A 392 -0.43 -14.61 -7.72
C ILE A 392 0.36 -15.83 -7.22
N ALA A 393 0.00 -16.42 -6.07
CA ALA A 393 0.64 -17.64 -5.57
C ALA A 393 0.49 -18.83 -6.53
N ALA A 394 -0.67 -18.99 -7.18
CA ALA A 394 -0.95 -20.08 -8.11
C ALA A 394 -0.23 -19.94 -9.47
N ASN A 395 0.26 -18.73 -9.81
CA ASN A 395 0.98 -18.43 -11.05
C ASN A 395 2.36 -17.80 -10.77
N ILE A 396 2.92 -18.02 -9.58
CA ILE A 396 4.05 -17.25 -9.02
C ILE A 396 5.32 -17.34 -9.88
N PHE A 397 5.54 -18.46 -10.57
CA PHE A 397 6.66 -18.67 -11.47
C PHE A 397 6.53 -17.97 -12.84
N SER A 398 5.46 -17.20 -13.09
CA SER A 398 5.41 -16.23 -14.20
C SER A 398 6.29 -15.00 -13.96
N ILE A 399 6.92 -14.88 -12.78
CA ILE A 399 7.76 -13.75 -12.37
C ILE A 399 9.22 -14.26 -12.19
N PRO A 400 10.21 -13.71 -12.92
CA PRO A 400 11.61 -14.15 -12.86
C PRO A 400 12.21 -14.23 -11.46
N TYR A 401 11.87 -13.30 -10.56
CA TYR A 401 12.32 -13.32 -9.16
C TYR A 401 12.06 -14.65 -8.44
N PHE A 402 10.87 -15.24 -8.59
CA PHE A 402 10.52 -16.51 -7.93
C PHE A 402 11.02 -17.73 -8.70
N GLN A 403 11.28 -17.62 -10.00
CA GLN A 403 12.03 -18.65 -10.74
C GLN A 403 13.46 -18.79 -10.20
N GLN A 404 14.09 -17.68 -9.82
CA GLN A 404 15.47 -17.63 -9.32
C GLN A 404 15.58 -17.91 -7.81
N THR A 405 14.67 -17.36 -7.00
CA THR A 405 14.71 -17.47 -5.52
C THR A 405 13.89 -18.61 -4.94
N GLY A 406 13.06 -19.28 -5.75
CA GLY A 406 12.05 -20.23 -5.28
C GLY A 406 10.96 -19.58 -4.44
N VAL A 407 10.25 -20.39 -3.66
CA VAL A 407 9.18 -19.91 -2.75
C VAL A 407 9.36 -20.56 -1.39
N ARG A 408 9.84 -19.77 -0.41
CA ARG A 408 10.14 -20.25 0.95
C ARG A 408 8.88 -20.49 1.79
N GLY A 409 7.84 -19.71 1.53
CA GLY A 409 6.53 -19.82 2.17
C GLY A 409 5.56 -18.77 1.68
N LEU A 410 4.29 -18.95 2.04
CA LEU A 410 3.16 -18.06 1.80
C LEU A 410 2.61 -17.56 3.14
N ALA A 411 2.04 -16.36 3.19
CA ALA A 411 1.35 -15.91 4.40
C ALA A 411 0.16 -15.00 4.10
N ARG A 412 -0.81 -14.99 5.02
CA ARG A 412 -1.93 -14.02 5.00
C ARG A 412 -2.24 -13.55 6.40
N SER A 413 -2.88 -12.39 6.51
CA SER A 413 -3.49 -12.03 7.79
C SER A 413 -4.70 -12.92 8.06
N MET A 414 -4.96 -13.19 9.33
CA MET A 414 -6.06 -14.01 9.83
C MET A 414 -7.44 -13.67 9.22
N PRO A 415 -7.86 -12.40 9.11
CA PRO A 415 -9.14 -12.07 8.47
C PRO A 415 -9.13 -12.16 6.94
N THR A 416 -7.99 -12.31 6.27
CA THR A 416 -7.92 -12.55 4.81
C THR A 416 -8.51 -13.93 4.47
N SER A 417 -9.21 -14.07 3.33
CA SER A 417 -9.91 -15.32 2.96
C SER A 417 -8.99 -16.54 2.84
N GLY A 418 -9.57 -17.73 2.98
CA GLY A 418 -8.87 -19.01 2.89
C GLY A 418 -8.39 -19.42 1.49
N ALA A 419 -8.48 -18.54 0.48
CA ALA A 419 -8.11 -18.83 -0.91
C ALA A 419 -6.62 -19.21 -1.05
N LEU A 420 -5.74 -18.46 -0.37
CA LEU A 420 -4.29 -18.71 -0.39
C LEU A 420 -3.95 -20.09 0.21
N ASP A 421 -4.71 -20.54 1.21
CA ASP A 421 -4.59 -21.83 1.88
C ASP A 421 -4.91 -22.99 0.94
N ARG A 422 -5.89 -22.80 0.04
CA ARG A 422 -6.22 -23.80 -1.00
C ARG A 422 -5.05 -24.00 -1.96
N VAL A 423 -4.41 -22.91 -2.37
CA VAL A 423 -3.21 -22.94 -3.22
C VAL A 423 -2.03 -23.58 -2.49
N ALA A 424 -1.73 -23.12 -1.27
CA ALA A 424 -0.64 -23.64 -0.44
C ALA A 424 -0.74 -25.16 -0.20
N LYS A 425 -1.95 -25.66 0.08
CA LYS A 425 -2.23 -27.09 0.27
C LYS A 425 -1.97 -27.92 -0.99
N VAL A 426 -2.24 -27.37 -2.18
CA VAL A 426 -2.00 -28.05 -3.46
C VAL A 426 -0.52 -27.98 -3.88
N THR A 427 0.16 -26.85 -3.66
CA THR A 427 1.59 -26.68 -3.97
C THR A 427 2.52 -27.30 -2.92
N LYS A 428 1.99 -27.66 -1.75
CA LYS A 428 2.73 -28.15 -0.56
C LYS A 428 3.73 -27.13 0.00
N ILE A 429 3.45 -25.83 -0.19
CA ILE A 429 4.24 -24.73 0.35
C ILE A 429 3.72 -24.37 1.75
N ALA A 430 4.61 -24.05 2.68
CA ALA A 430 4.22 -23.63 4.03
C ALA A 430 3.36 -22.37 4.00
N LEU A 431 2.29 -22.34 4.82
CA LEU A 431 1.41 -21.18 5.00
C LEU A 431 1.49 -20.69 6.45
N TYR A 432 1.62 -19.37 6.62
CA TYR A 432 1.50 -18.71 7.92
C TYR A 432 0.25 -17.83 7.97
N GLU A 433 -0.57 -18.03 9.01
CA GLU A 433 -1.68 -17.16 9.36
C GLU A 433 -1.21 -16.21 10.47
N THR A 434 -1.08 -14.92 10.17
CA THR A 434 -0.58 -13.90 11.11
C THR A 434 -1.71 -12.98 11.59
N PRO A 435 -1.51 -12.16 12.64
CA PRO A 435 -2.40 -11.04 12.89
C PRO A 435 -2.29 -10.00 11.77
N THR A 436 -3.24 -9.06 11.71
CA THR A 436 -3.22 -7.94 10.75
C THR A 436 -2.11 -6.95 11.10
N GLY A 437 -1.32 -6.53 10.12
CA GLY A 437 -0.17 -5.65 10.30
C GLY A 437 1.12 -6.25 9.75
N TRP A 438 1.73 -5.57 8.79
CA TRP A 438 2.81 -6.12 7.97
C TRP A 438 4.10 -6.52 8.74
N LYS A 439 4.28 -5.99 9.95
CA LYS A 439 5.40 -6.32 10.86
C LYS A 439 5.58 -7.84 11.08
N PHE A 440 4.49 -8.61 11.18
CA PHE A 440 4.53 -10.06 11.38
C PHE A 440 5.07 -10.80 10.15
N PHE A 441 4.78 -10.31 8.93
CA PHE A 441 5.42 -10.83 7.73
C PHE A 441 6.89 -10.45 7.66
N GLY A 442 7.28 -9.26 8.14
CA GLY A 442 8.67 -8.82 8.23
C GLY A 442 9.56 -9.83 8.95
N ASN A 443 9.15 -10.27 10.15
CA ASN A 443 9.81 -11.35 10.90
C ASN A 443 9.98 -12.62 10.05
N LEU A 444 8.89 -13.12 9.45
CA LEU A 444 8.92 -14.34 8.63
C LEU A 444 9.80 -14.20 7.38
N MET A 445 9.87 -13.02 6.76
CA MET A 445 10.74 -12.75 5.62
C MET A 445 12.22 -12.72 6.02
N ASP A 446 12.56 -12.08 7.14
CA ASP A 446 13.94 -12.02 7.66
C ASP A 446 14.43 -13.40 8.16
N ALA A 447 13.52 -14.22 8.69
CA ALA A 447 13.79 -15.63 9.00
C ALA A 447 13.83 -16.55 7.77
N ASN A 448 13.72 -16.02 6.54
CA ASN A 448 13.64 -16.78 5.29
C ASN A 448 12.52 -17.84 5.25
N LYS A 449 11.42 -17.61 5.98
CA LYS A 449 10.22 -18.46 6.02
C LYS A 449 9.13 -18.03 5.04
N LEU A 450 9.24 -16.84 4.43
CA LEU A 450 8.18 -16.21 3.64
C LEU A 450 8.73 -15.57 2.36
N SER A 451 7.98 -15.71 1.25
CA SER A 451 8.29 -15.09 -0.05
C SER A 451 7.12 -14.31 -0.66
N LEU A 452 5.86 -14.64 -0.36
CA LEU A 452 4.67 -13.92 -0.85
C LEU A 452 3.60 -13.83 0.23
N CYS A 453 3.04 -12.64 0.45
CA CYS A 453 1.94 -12.44 1.40
C CYS A 453 0.94 -11.36 1.00
N GLY A 454 -0.22 -11.37 1.66
CA GLY A 454 -1.30 -10.42 1.42
C GLY A 454 -2.26 -10.22 2.59
N GLU A 455 -2.96 -9.09 2.56
CA GLU A 455 -3.97 -8.67 3.52
C GLU A 455 -5.26 -8.30 2.77
N GLU A 456 -6.42 -8.69 3.29
CA GLU A 456 -7.76 -8.34 2.77
C GLU A 456 -7.95 -6.84 2.47
N SER A 457 -7.23 -5.99 3.21
CA SER A 457 -7.23 -4.54 3.06
C SER A 457 -6.37 -4.07 1.88
N PHE A 458 -6.63 -4.64 0.70
CA PHE A 458 -5.98 -4.28 -0.58
C PHE A 458 -4.45 -4.38 -0.57
N GLY A 459 -3.89 -5.27 0.26
CA GLY A 459 -2.45 -5.37 0.49
C GLY A 459 -1.81 -6.61 -0.12
N THR A 460 -0.73 -6.45 -0.88
CA THR A 460 0.05 -7.57 -1.45
C THR A 460 1.53 -7.21 -1.44
N GLY A 461 2.42 -8.21 -1.34
CA GLY A 461 3.87 -7.97 -1.38
C GLY A 461 4.70 -9.24 -1.26
N SER A 462 6.01 -9.09 -1.41
CA SER A 462 7.00 -10.18 -1.37
C SER A 462 8.27 -9.75 -0.63
N ASP A 463 9.20 -10.67 -0.38
CA ASP A 463 10.39 -10.41 0.45
C ASP A 463 11.49 -9.55 -0.21
N HIS A 464 11.22 -9.00 -1.39
CA HIS A 464 12.06 -7.95 -2.01
C HIS A 464 12.26 -6.75 -1.07
N ILE A 465 11.18 -6.26 -0.45
CA ILE A 465 11.16 -5.21 0.56
C ILE A 465 10.60 -5.73 1.89
N ARG A 466 10.24 -4.83 2.83
CA ARG A 466 9.58 -5.17 4.10
C ARG A 466 8.31 -4.36 4.34
N GLU A 467 7.65 -3.96 3.26
CA GLU A 467 6.34 -3.33 3.21
C GLU A 467 5.45 -4.03 2.17
N LYS A 468 4.16 -3.70 2.15
CA LYS A 468 3.31 -4.00 0.98
C LYS A 468 3.80 -3.17 -0.21
N ASP A 469 3.46 -3.59 -1.43
CA ASP A 469 3.77 -2.85 -2.65
C ASP A 469 2.66 -3.01 -3.69
N GLY A 470 1.89 -1.93 -3.90
CA GLY A 470 0.79 -1.93 -4.85
C GLY A 470 1.23 -2.01 -6.31
N LEU A 471 2.31 -1.32 -6.69
CA LEU A 471 2.77 -1.29 -8.09
C LEU A 471 3.49 -2.60 -8.46
N TRP A 472 4.22 -3.20 -7.51
CA TRP A 472 4.70 -4.58 -7.63
C TRP A 472 3.55 -5.57 -7.87
N ALA A 473 2.42 -5.43 -7.17
CA ALA A 473 1.27 -6.31 -7.35
C ALA A 473 0.61 -6.15 -8.73
N VAL A 474 0.57 -4.92 -9.26
CA VAL A 474 0.13 -4.64 -10.64
C VAL A 474 1.08 -5.26 -11.66
N LEU A 475 2.41 -5.16 -11.48
CA LEU A 475 3.38 -5.78 -12.37
C LEU A 475 3.38 -7.32 -12.28
N ALA A 476 3.10 -7.89 -11.11
CA ALA A 476 2.87 -9.32 -10.93
C ALA A 476 1.65 -9.79 -11.74
N TRP A 477 0.53 -9.07 -11.64
CA TRP A 477 -0.66 -9.33 -12.44
C TRP A 477 -0.41 -9.23 -13.95
N MET A 478 0.28 -8.19 -14.40
CA MET A 478 0.64 -8.03 -15.82
C MET A 478 1.59 -9.15 -16.30
N SER A 479 2.54 -9.59 -15.48
CA SER A 479 3.43 -10.72 -15.80
C SER A 479 2.65 -12.03 -15.96
N ILE A 480 1.66 -12.26 -15.09
CA ILE A 480 0.75 -13.42 -15.20
C ILE A 480 -0.09 -13.32 -16.48
N ILE A 481 -0.63 -12.15 -16.82
CA ILE A 481 -1.40 -11.94 -18.06
C ILE A 481 -0.55 -12.17 -19.31
N ALA A 482 0.71 -11.70 -19.34
CA ALA A 482 1.64 -11.91 -20.45
C ALA A 482 1.91 -13.39 -20.74
N VAL A 483 2.08 -14.19 -19.67
CA VAL A 483 2.31 -15.65 -19.76
C VAL A 483 1.02 -16.40 -20.10
N ARG A 484 -0.10 -16.07 -19.43
CA ARG A 484 -1.39 -16.78 -19.56
C ARG A 484 -2.14 -16.44 -20.86
N LYS A 485 -1.98 -15.22 -21.38
CA LYS A 485 -2.68 -14.69 -22.57
C LYS A 485 -4.22 -14.79 -22.48
N GLN A 486 -4.73 -14.63 -21.27
CA GLN A 486 -6.14 -14.69 -20.87
C GLN A 486 -6.56 -13.37 -20.22
N SER A 487 -7.87 -13.09 -20.12
CA SER A 487 -8.35 -11.94 -19.36
C SER A 487 -8.25 -12.17 -17.84
N VAL A 488 -8.34 -11.09 -17.06
CA VAL A 488 -8.39 -11.17 -15.58
C VAL A 488 -9.53 -12.07 -15.10
N GLU A 489 -10.70 -11.98 -15.75
CA GLU A 489 -11.89 -12.77 -15.43
C GLU A 489 -11.69 -14.26 -15.74
N ASP A 490 -11.11 -14.60 -16.89
CA ASP A 490 -10.79 -15.99 -17.25
C ASP A 490 -9.80 -16.62 -16.26
N ILE A 491 -8.77 -15.86 -15.84
CA ILE A 491 -7.76 -16.32 -14.89
C ILE A 491 -8.38 -16.59 -13.51
N LEU A 492 -9.37 -15.80 -13.08
CA LEU A 492 -10.14 -16.06 -11.85
C LEU A 492 -11.09 -17.25 -12.01
N ASN A 493 -11.78 -17.38 -13.15
CA ASN A 493 -12.68 -18.50 -13.40
C ASN A 493 -11.92 -19.85 -13.40
N ASP A 494 -10.76 -19.91 -14.06
CA ASP A 494 -9.86 -21.08 -13.99
C ASP A 494 -9.38 -21.36 -12.55
N HIS A 495 -9.13 -20.32 -11.75
CA HIS A 495 -8.69 -20.45 -10.36
C HIS A 495 -9.82 -21.03 -9.49
N TRP A 496 -11.04 -20.48 -9.59
CA TRP A 496 -12.21 -20.94 -8.83
C TRP A 496 -12.63 -22.36 -9.22
N GLN A 497 -12.53 -22.75 -10.50
CA GLN A 497 -12.72 -24.15 -10.92
C GLN A 497 -11.71 -25.10 -10.26
N LYS A 498 -10.44 -24.69 -10.17
CA LYS A 498 -9.36 -25.56 -9.70
C LYS A 498 -9.29 -25.70 -8.17
N TYR A 499 -9.60 -24.62 -7.43
CA TYR A 499 -9.40 -24.56 -5.97
C TYR A 499 -10.70 -24.37 -5.17
N GLY A 500 -11.84 -24.21 -5.84
CA GLY A 500 -13.06 -23.65 -5.24
C GLY A 500 -12.98 -22.12 -5.12
N ARG A 501 -14.09 -21.49 -4.72
CA ARG A 501 -14.20 -20.04 -4.50
C ARG A 501 -14.38 -19.76 -3.01
N ASN A 502 -13.57 -18.84 -2.48
CA ASN A 502 -13.75 -18.28 -1.14
C ASN A 502 -14.52 -16.96 -1.27
N PHE A 503 -15.86 -17.02 -1.17
CA PHE A 503 -16.73 -15.85 -1.24
C PHE A 503 -16.48 -14.93 -0.04
N PHE A 504 -15.68 -13.88 -0.28
CA PHE A 504 -15.17 -13.01 0.78
C PHE A 504 -15.81 -11.62 0.79
N THR A 505 -16.02 -11.08 1.99
CA THR A 505 -16.49 -9.71 2.22
C THR A 505 -16.07 -9.18 3.58
N ARG A 506 -15.93 -7.85 3.67
CA ARG A 506 -15.78 -7.11 4.93
C ARG A 506 -16.97 -6.16 5.11
N TYR A 507 -17.39 -5.96 6.34
CA TYR A 507 -18.31 -4.90 6.78
C TYR A 507 -17.59 -4.10 7.86
N ASP A 508 -17.39 -2.81 7.61
CA ASP A 508 -16.81 -1.86 8.56
C ASP A 508 -17.96 -1.07 9.21
N TYR A 509 -18.13 -1.25 10.52
CA TYR A 509 -19.02 -0.43 11.35
C TYR A 509 -18.15 0.62 12.03
N GLU A 510 -18.07 1.80 11.41
CA GLU A 510 -17.18 2.90 11.82
C GLU A 510 -17.83 3.85 12.85
N GLU A 511 -16.99 4.61 13.54
CA GLU A 511 -17.36 5.62 14.57
C GLU A 511 -18.32 5.11 15.66
N VAL A 512 -18.24 3.81 15.99
CA VAL A 512 -19.12 3.19 16.99
C VAL A 512 -18.64 3.46 18.42
N SER A 513 -19.58 3.45 19.37
CA SER A 513 -19.28 3.59 20.80
C SER A 513 -18.29 2.52 21.26
N SER A 514 -17.12 2.97 21.76
CA SER A 514 -16.06 2.09 22.24
C SER A 514 -16.54 1.12 23.32
N ASP A 515 -17.37 1.58 24.27
CA ASP A 515 -17.86 0.74 25.36
C ASP A 515 -18.85 -0.33 24.86
N GLY A 516 -19.78 0.07 23.98
CA GLY A 516 -20.73 -0.84 23.35
C GLY A 516 -20.04 -1.90 22.49
N ALA A 517 -19.03 -1.51 21.71
CA ALA A 517 -18.24 -2.41 20.88
C ALA A 517 -17.39 -3.37 21.73
N ASN A 518 -16.76 -2.89 22.81
CA ASN A 518 -16.03 -3.75 23.75
C ASN A 518 -16.95 -4.74 24.47
N GLN A 519 -18.16 -4.33 24.86
CA GLN A 519 -19.13 -5.24 25.49
C GLN A 519 -19.62 -6.30 24.51
N MET A 520 -20.00 -5.91 23.29
CA MET A 520 -20.40 -6.83 22.22
C MET A 520 -19.33 -7.91 21.93
N MET A 521 -18.05 -7.54 21.89
CA MET A 521 -16.96 -8.50 21.71
C MET A 521 -16.85 -9.49 22.89
N LYS A 522 -16.97 -9.02 24.14
CA LYS A 522 -16.94 -9.88 25.33
C LYS A 522 -18.12 -10.85 25.39
N ASP A 523 -19.32 -10.36 25.08
CA ASP A 523 -20.54 -11.18 25.09
C ASP A 523 -20.46 -12.28 24.02
N LEU A 524 -19.94 -11.93 22.82
CA LEU A 524 -19.70 -12.89 21.75
C LEU A 524 -18.61 -13.91 22.10
N GLU A 525 -17.50 -13.49 22.72
CA GLU A 525 -16.44 -14.38 23.19
C GLU A 525 -16.96 -15.38 24.24
N ALA A 526 -17.74 -14.91 25.21
CA ALA A 526 -18.35 -15.75 26.24
C ALA A 526 -19.33 -16.79 25.65
N VAL A 527 -20.10 -16.41 24.62
CA VAL A 527 -20.97 -17.33 23.88
C VAL A 527 -20.17 -18.34 23.07
N MET A 528 -19.09 -17.91 22.41
CA MET A 528 -18.22 -18.77 21.60
C MET A 528 -17.44 -19.81 22.42
N PHE A 529 -17.14 -19.50 23.69
CA PHE A 529 -16.37 -20.38 24.58
C PHE A 529 -17.26 -21.32 25.42
N ASP A 530 -18.59 -21.28 25.24
CA ASP A 530 -19.47 -22.29 25.83
C ASP A 530 -19.21 -23.68 25.21
N ARG A 531 -19.18 -24.72 26.06
CA ARG A 531 -18.86 -26.10 25.63
C ARG A 531 -19.87 -26.69 24.63
N SER A 532 -21.09 -26.15 24.58
CA SER A 532 -22.12 -26.56 23.63
C SER A 532 -22.09 -25.80 22.31
N PHE A 533 -21.17 -24.85 22.10
CA PHE A 533 -21.07 -24.07 20.86
C PHE A 533 -20.39 -24.84 19.72
N ILE A 534 -19.38 -25.66 20.03
CA ILE A 534 -18.76 -26.56 19.04
C ILE A 534 -19.77 -27.65 18.65
N GLY A 535 -19.88 -27.91 17.34
CA GLY A 535 -20.88 -28.84 16.79
C GLY A 535 -22.27 -28.23 16.54
N GLN A 536 -22.52 -26.96 16.86
CA GLN A 536 -23.80 -26.32 16.51
C GLN A 536 -24.00 -26.22 15.00
N LEU A 537 -25.25 -26.44 14.58
CA LEU A 537 -25.68 -26.37 13.18
C LEU A 537 -26.35 -25.02 12.92
N LEU A 538 -25.74 -24.22 12.05
CA LEU A 538 -26.24 -22.90 11.66
C LEU A 538 -26.69 -22.96 10.19
N ALA A 539 -28.00 -23.05 9.96
CA ALA A 539 -28.57 -23.12 8.63
C ALA A 539 -28.72 -21.71 8.01
N PHE A 540 -28.37 -21.57 6.73
CA PHE A 540 -28.61 -20.37 5.93
C PHE A 540 -28.80 -20.75 4.45
N GLY A 541 -29.94 -20.38 3.87
CA GLY A 541 -30.24 -20.66 2.46
C GLY A 541 -30.22 -22.17 2.16
N ASP A 542 -29.39 -22.59 1.20
CA ASP A 542 -29.14 -23.98 0.86
C ASP A 542 -28.01 -24.66 1.67
N LYS A 543 -27.33 -23.92 2.55
CA LYS A 543 -26.19 -24.41 3.34
C LYS A 543 -26.52 -24.61 4.82
N VAL A 544 -25.88 -25.62 5.42
CA VAL A 544 -25.84 -25.83 6.87
C VAL A 544 -24.37 -25.83 7.30
N TYR A 545 -23.98 -24.84 8.09
CA TYR A 545 -22.63 -24.72 8.62
C TYR A 545 -22.54 -25.40 9.99
N THR A 546 -21.60 -26.33 10.16
CA THR A 546 -21.33 -26.97 11.46
C THR A 546 -20.12 -26.31 12.10
N VAL A 547 -20.25 -25.79 13.33
CA VAL A 547 -19.12 -25.16 14.05
C VAL A 547 -18.04 -26.20 14.36
N GLU A 548 -16.88 -26.09 13.70
CA GLU A 548 -15.71 -26.94 13.93
C GLU A 548 -14.84 -26.38 15.05
N LYS A 549 -14.58 -25.07 15.02
CA LYS A 549 -13.75 -24.37 15.99
C LYS A 549 -14.28 -22.95 16.25
N ALA A 550 -14.19 -22.53 17.50
CA ALA A 550 -14.36 -21.15 17.92
C ALA A 550 -13.14 -20.75 18.77
N ASP A 551 -12.49 -19.63 18.47
CA ASP A 551 -11.40 -19.09 19.29
C ASP A 551 -11.32 -17.56 19.24
N ASN A 552 -10.59 -16.96 20.18
CA ASN A 552 -10.03 -15.63 20.04
C ASN A 552 -8.57 -15.78 19.59
N PHE A 553 -8.21 -15.15 18.47
CA PHE A 553 -6.95 -15.46 17.80
C PHE A 553 -5.73 -15.00 18.62
N GLU A 554 -4.87 -15.95 18.94
CA GLU A 554 -3.54 -15.77 19.51
C GLU A 554 -2.50 -16.23 18.50
N TYR A 555 -1.46 -15.42 18.30
CA TYR A 555 -0.31 -15.75 17.47
C TYR A 555 0.97 -15.70 18.31
N SER A 556 1.71 -16.80 18.33
CA SER A 556 3.07 -16.86 18.85
C SER A 556 4.04 -16.73 17.68
N ASP A 557 4.88 -15.70 17.67
CA ASP A 557 5.77 -15.44 16.54
C ASP A 557 6.91 -16.48 16.49
N PRO A 558 7.14 -17.16 15.34
CA PRO A 558 8.11 -18.24 15.24
C PRO A 558 9.54 -17.72 14.95
N VAL A 559 9.83 -16.45 15.25
CA VAL A 559 11.14 -15.79 15.05
C VAL A 559 11.57 -15.07 16.32
N ASP A 560 10.73 -14.19 16.88
CA ASP A 560 11.04 -13.44 18.11
C ASP A 560 10.39 -13.99 19.40
N GLY A 561 9.44 -14.93 19.27
CA GLY A 561 8.77 -15.55 20.41
C GLY A 561 7.73 -14.67 21.12
N SER A 562 7.42 -13.49 20.59
CA SER A 562 6.34 -12.64 21.10
C SER A 562 4.97 -13.30 20.93
N ILE A 563 4.00 -12.93 21.78
CA ILE A 563 2.65 -13.50 21.74
C ILE A 563 1.60 -12.39 21.64
N SER A 564 1.04 -12.23 20.45
CA SER A 564 -0.05 -11.28 20.18
C SER A 564 -1.41 -11.94 20.44
N ARG A 565 -2.04 -11.57 21.56
CA ARG A 565 -3.36 -12.06 21.99
C ARG A 565 -4.51 -11.18 21.47
N ASN A 566 -5.74 -11.69 21.56
CA ASN A 566 -6.99 -10.97 21.33
C ASN A 566 -7.09 -10.34 19.93
N GLN A 567 -6.53 -11.00 18.91
CA GLN A 567 -6.37 -10.43 17.56
C GLN A 567 -7.63 -10.51 16.69
N GLY A 568 -8.66 -11.22 17.17
CA GLY A 568 -9.98 -11.31 16.57
C GLY A 568 -10.70 -12.61 16.91
N LEU A 569 -12.01 -12.54 17.15
CA LEU A 569 -12.85 -13.71 17.38
C LEU A 569 -13.13 -14.42 16.06
N ARG A 570 -13.00 -15.74 16.01
CA ARG A 570 -13.17 -16.56 14.81
C ARG A 570 -14.15 -17.69 15.04
N LEU A 571 -15.10 -17.83 14.12
CA LEU A 571 -15.92 -19.01 13.93
C LEU A 571 -15.40 -19.72 12.68
N ILE A 572 -15.09 -21.01 12.79
CA ILE A 572 -14.60 -21.85 11.69
C ILE A 572 -15.55 -23.04 11.54
N PHE A 573 -15.97 -23.29 10.31
CA PHE A 573 -16.95 -24.32 9.98
C PHE A 573 -16.33 -25.48 9.20
N THR A 574 -16.91 -26.68 9.32
CA THR A 574 -16.37 -27.94 8.77
C THR A 574 -16.26 -28.01 7.24
N ASP A 575 -16.92 -27.10 6.50
CA ASP A 575 -16.75 -26.93 5.05
C ASP A 575 -15.53 -26.06 4.68
N GLY A 576 -14.88 -25.47 5.69
CA GLY A 576 -13.80 -24.49 5.55
C GLY A 576 -14.29 -23.05 5.37
N SER A 577 -15.59 -22.77 5.57
CA SER A 577 -16.10 -21.40 5.71
C SER A 577 -15.71 -20.81 7.07
N ARG A 578 -15.61 -19.48 7.16
CA ARG A 578 -15.24 -18.75 8.38
C ARG A 578 -16.00 -17.44 8.53
N ILE A 579 -16.16 -17.01 9.78
CA ILE A 579 -16.60 -15.65 10.14
C ILE A 579 -15.63 -15.11 11.18
N ILE A 580 -15.21 -13.85 11.04
CA ILE A 580 -14.26 -13.20 11.95
C ILE A 580 -14.82 -11.85 12.40
N PHE A 581 -14.72 -11.56 13.70
CA PHE A 581 -15.00 -10.25 14.28
C PHE A 581 -13.70 -9.63 14.83
N ARG A 582 -13.40 -8.38 14.47
CA ARG A 582 -12.25 -7.63 14.98
C ARG A 582 -12.67 -6.24 15.42
N LEU A 583 -12.12 -5.79 16.55
CA LEU A 583 -12.23 -4.40 17.01
C LEU A 583 -10.96 -3.65 16.59
N SER A 584 -11.08 -2.61 15.76
CA SER A 584 -9.93 -1.82 15.30
C SER A 584 -9.78 -0.53 16.12
N GLY A 585 -8.55 -0.30 16.61
CA GLY A 585 -8.15 0.95 17.28
C GLY A 585 -7.54 1.99 16.34
N THR A 586 -7.88 1.96 15.05
CA THR A 586 -7.31 2.83 14.00
C THR A 586 -8.10 4.11 13.72
N GLY A 587 -9.26 4.29 14.36
CA GLY A 587 -10.12 5.46 14.16
C GLY A 587 -9.65 6.71 14.91
N SER A 588 -9.89 7.88 14.34
CA SER A 588 -9.70 9.18 15.02
C SER A 588 -10.88 9.58 15.91
N ALA A 589 -12.04 8.93 15.75
CA ALA A 589 -13.31 9.31 16.35
C ALA A 589 -14.13 8.07 16.76
N GLY A 590 -13.73 7.43 17.86
CA GLY A 590 -14.39 6.22 18.38
C GLY A 590 -13.74 4.92 17.89
N ALA A 591 -14.50 3.82 17.92
CA ALA A 591 -14.03 2.49 17.53
C ALA A 591 -14.56 2.07 16.15
N THR A 592 -13.94 1.05 15.55
CA THR A 592 -14.46 0.39 14.35
C THR A 592 -14.62 -1.10 14.61
N VAL A 593 -15.83 -1.65 14.45
CA VAL A 593 -16.04 -3.11 14.41
C VAL A 593 -15.94 -3.58 12.97
N ARG A 594 -15.09 -4.58 12.72
CA ARG A 594 -14.93 -5.22 11.41
C ARG A 594 -15.46 -6.64 11.45
N LEU A 595 -16.50 -6.90 10.67
CA LEU A 595 -17.05 -8.24 10.42
C LEU A 595 -16.53 -8.73 9.06
N TYR A 596 -15.92 -9.91 9.07
CA TYR A 596 -15.44 -10.59 7.88
C TYR A 596 -16.21 -11.89 7.69
N ILE A 597 -16.58 -12.18 6.44
CA ILE A 597 -17.26 -13.42 6.08
C ILE A 597 -16.51 -14.05 4.90
N ASP A 598 -16.24 -15.35 5.02
CA ASP A 598 -15.49 -16.17 4.08
C ASP A 598 -16.27 -17.47 3.85
N SER A 599 -17.18 -17.51 2.86
CA SER A 599 -17.95 -18.72 2.55
C SER A 599 -17.24 -19.52 1.45
N TYR A 600 -16.83 -20.74 1.76
CA TYR A 600 -16.20 -21.61 0.77
C TYR A 600 -17.24 -22.31 -0.10
N GLU A 601 -17.00 -22.36 -1.40
CA GLU A 601 -17.80 -23.07 -2.37
C GLU A 601 -16.91 -23.91 -3.31
N LYS A 602 -17.37 -25.11 -3.65
CA LYS A 602 -16.66 -26.04 -4.54
C LYS A 602 -17.55 -26.58 -5.67
N ASP A 603 -18.86 -26.35 -5.60
CA ASP A 603 -19.79 -26.84 -6.61
C ASP A 603 -19.76 -25.94 -7.85
N ALA A 604 -19.57 -26.54 -9.02
CA ALA A 604 -19.21 -25.85 -10.25
C ALA A 604 -20.21 -24.78 -10.75
N PRO A 605 -21.55 -24.94 -10.67
CA PRO A 605 -22.46 -23.84 -10.99
C PRO A 605 -22.44 -22.74 -9.91
N LYS A 606 -22.24 -23.11 -8.64
CA LYS A 606 -22.39 -22.24 -7.46
C LYS A 606 -21.21 -21.30 -7.26
N ILE A 607 -20.01 -21.63 -7.76
CA ILE A 607 -18.85 -20.72 -7.74
C ILE A 607 -19.05 -19.46 -8.61
N TYR A 608 -19.97 -19.46 -9.58
CA TYR A 608 -20.23 -18.29 -10.45
C TYR A 608 -21.37 -17.39 -9.96
N GLU A 609 -22.06 -17.77 -8.89
CA GLU A 609 -23.13 -16.95 -8.31
C GLU A 609 -22.61 -15.59 -7.81
N ASP A 610 -23.52 -14.63 -7.66
CA ASP A 610 -23.19 -13.31 -7.15
C ASP A 610 -22.75 -13.39 -5.66
N PRO A 611 -21.66 -12.71 -5.26
CA PRO A 611 -21.19 -12.74 -3.88
C PRO A 611 -22.17 -12.21 -2.83
N GLN A 612 -23.13 -11.34 -3.15
CA GLN A 612 -24.16 -10.91 -2.20
C GLN A 612 -25.23 -11.98 -2.00
N VAL A 613 -25.55 -12.75 -3.05
CA VAL A 613 -26.44 -13.93 -2.97
C VAL A 613 -25.78 -15.08 -2.20
N ARG A 614 -24.48 -15.33 -2.42
CA ARG A 614 -23.72 -16.36 -1.69
C ARG A 614 -23.26 -15.97 -0.29
N LYS A 615 -23.43 -14.71 0.12
CA LYS A 615 -23.26 -14.31 1.52
C LYS A 615 -24.36 -14.88 2.41
N PRO A 616 -24.06 -15.20 3.67
CA PRO A 616 -25.03 -15.32 4.76
C PRO A 616 -25.77 -14.00 5.07
N SER A 617 -26.56 -13.49 4.12
CA SER A 617 -27.14 -12.14 4.14
C SER A 617 -28.05 -11.85 5.34
N HIS A 618 -28.61 -12.88 5.98
CA HIS A 618 -29.41 -12.72 7.20
C HIS A 618 -28.60 -12.34 8.45
N TRP A 619 -27.29 -12.63 8.48
CA TRP A 619 -26.41 -12.31 9.62
C TRP A 619 -26.22 -10.80 9.81
N ILE A 620 -26.60 -9.99 8.81
CA ILE A 620 -26.42 -8.54 8.75
C ILE A 620 -27.61 -7.79 9.40
N ASN A 621 -28.80 -8.39 9.44
CA ASN A 621 -30.08 -7.70 9.69
C ASN A 621 -30.38 -7.35 11.16
N VAL A 622 -29.41 -7.46 12.07
CA VAL A 622 -29.63 -7.36 13.53
C VAL A 622 -28.98 -6.13 14.17
N TRP A 623 -28.35 -5.27 13.37
CA TRP A 623 -27.68 -4.05 13.84
C TRP A 623 -28.57 -2.79 13.91
N ALA A 624 -29.88 -2.91 13.67
CA ALA A 624 -30.77 -1.78 13.36
C ALA A 624 -31.62 -1.20 14.52
N ASP A 625 -31.65 -1.80 15.72
CA ASP A 625 -32.32 -1.20 16.89
C ASP A 625 -31.43 -1.25 18.14
N GLY A 626 -30.80 -0.10 18.46
CA GLY A 626 -29.79 0.04 19.50
C GLY A 626 -30.35 0.05 20.94
N LYS A 627 -30.98 -1.04 21.38
CA LYS A 627 -31.54 -1.14 22.74
C LYS A 627 -31.06 -2.39 23.48
N ARG A 628 -30.30 -2.14 24.57
CA ARG A 628 -29.95 -3.01 25.71
C ARG A 628 -30.21 -4.52 25.51
N VAL A 629 -29.18 -5.28 25.17
CA VAL A 629 -29.25 -6.75 25.27
C VAL A 629 -29.04 -7.18 26.72
N SER A 630 -29.99 -7.97 27.21
CA SER A 630 -29.81 -8.93 28.29
C SER A 630 -30.53 -10.22 27.89
N VAL A 631 -30.39 -11.29 28.67
CA VAL A 631 -31.02 -12.62 28.51
C VAL A 631 -30.33 -13.62 27.57
N SER A 632 -29.71 -14.63 28.21
CA SER A 632 -29.48 -16.03 27.79
C SER A 632 -28.71 -16.33 26.48
N PRO A 633 -27.57 -17.07 26.55
CA PRO A 633 -26.73 -17.42 25.38
C PRO A 633 -27.49 -18.05 24.21
N ALA A 634 -28.38 -19.00 24.48
CA ALA A 634 -29.10 -19.75 23.44
C ALA A 634 -30.07 -18.89 22.60
N ARG A 635 -30.45 -17.69 23.08
CA ARG A 635 -31.26 -16.72 22.31
C ARG A 635 -30.44 -15.62 21.63
N PHE A 636 -29.18 -15.43 22.03
CA PHE A 636 -28.29 -14.41 21.48
C PHE A 636 -27.96 -14.75 20.02
N LEU A 637 -27.45 -15.96 19.77
CA LEU A 637 -27.17 -16.47 18.42
C LEU A 637 -28.44 -16.65 17.58
N SER A 638 -29.50 -17.26 18.12
CA SER A 638 -30.69 -17.57 17.33
C SER A 638 -31.41 -16.31 16.80
N ARG A 639 -31.32 -15.17 17.52
CA ARG A 639 -31.80 -13.87 17.02
C ARG A 639 -30.92 -13.26 15.94
N PHE A 640 -29.61 -13.48 15.97
CA PHE A 640 -28.70 -13.07 14.89
C PHE A 640 -28.87 -13.87 13.59
N LEU A 641 -29.60 -15.00 13.62
CA LEU A 641 -29.51 -16.07 12.62
C LEU A 641 -30.87 -16.58 12.11
N SER A 642 -31.94 -15.78 12.11
CA SER A 642 -33.26 -16.20 11.60
C SER A 642 -34.08 -15.05 10.99
N PRO A 643 -34.88 -15.28 9.93
CA PRO A 643 -35.78 -14.27 9.39
C PRO A 643 -36.97 -13.99 10.34
N PRO A 644 -37.53 -12.77 10.34
CA PRO A 644 -38.93 -12.58 10.70
C PRO A 644 -39.85 -13.16 9.61
N PRO A 645 -41.10 -13.56 9.93
CA PRO A 645 -42.05 -14.03 8.93
C PRO A 645 -42.43 -12.92 7.92
N SER A 646 -42.78 -13.34 6.70
CA SER A 646 -42.98 -12.47 5.54
C SER A 646 -44.20 -11.54 5.66
N CYS A 647 -43.96 -10.23 5.75
CA CYS A 647 -44.98 -9.19 5.56
C CYS A 647 -44.50 -8.17 4.51
N LEU A 648 -44.66 -8.48 3.22
CA LEU A 648 -44.69 -7.52 2.12
C LEU A 648 -45.18 -8.20 0.82
N SER A 649 -46.49 -8.21 0.61
CA SER A 649 -47.07 -8.52 -0.71
C SER A 649 -46.89 -7.32 -1.65
N PRO A 650 -46.51 -7.49 -2.92
CA PRO A 650 -46.38 -6.36 -3.85
C PRO A 650 -47.76 -5.81 -4.23
N PRO A 651 -47.93 -4.47 -4.34
CA PRO A 651 -49.13 -3.89 -4.92
C PRO A 651 -49.20 -4.19 -6.43
N PRO A 652 -50.38 -4.50 -7.00
CA PRO A 652 -50.51 -4.85 -8.41
C PRO A 652 -50.33 -3.64 -9.32
N SER A 653 -49.61 -3.82 -10.42
CA SER A 653 -49.47 -2.83 -11.49
C SER A 653 -50.70 -2.83 -12.40
N CYS A 654 -51.59 -1.84 -12.25
CA CYS A 654 -52.74 -1.68 -13.14
C CYS A 654 -52.40 -0.86 -14.40
N LEU A 655 -52.84 -1.34 -15.56
CA LEU A 655 -52.75 -0.65 -16.85
C LEU A 655 -54.11 -0.06 -17.24
N SER A 656 -54.09 1.12 -17.89
CA SER A 656 -55.17 1.77 -18.67
C SER A 656 -55.98 2.92 -17.99
N PRO A 657 -56.43 3.94 -18.77
CA PRO A 657 -57.25 5.11 -18.34
C PRO A 657 -58.78 4.81 -18.45
N PRO A 658 -59.77 5.73 -18.30
CA PRO A 658 -59.79 7.22 -18.20
C PRO A 658 -60.58 7.71 -16.92
N PRO A 659 -61.17 8.93 -16.79
CA PRO A 659 -61.24 10.15 -17.64
C PRO A 659 -60.90 11.48 -16.89
N SER A 660 -61.45 12.62 -17.34
CA SER A 660 -61.27 13.97 -16.77
C SER A 660 -62.60 14.75 -16.63
N CYS A 661 -62.97 15.19 -15.41
CA CYS A 661 -64.15 16.06 -15.17
C CYS A 661 -63.98 17.06 -14.00
N LEU A 662 -64.08 18.35 -14.33
CA LEU A 662 -64.86 19.42 -13.67
C LEU A 662 -64.88 19.62 -12.12
N SER A 663 -64.31 20.77 -11.72
CA SER A 663 -64.88 21.76 -10.78
C SER A 663 -64.76 21.57 -9.23
N PRO A 664 -64.85 22.67 -8.42
CA PRO A 664 -64.29 22.71 -7.05
C PRO A 664 -65.31 22.95 -5.89
N PRO A 665 -64.91 22.68 -4.62
CA PRO A 665 -65.61 23.11 -3.40
C PRO A 665 -64.95 24.35 -2.71
N PRO A 666 -65.60 24.98 -1.70
CA PRO A 666 -65.31 26.37 -1.29
C PRO A 666 -64.62 26.56 0.09
N SER A 667 -64.35 27.83 0.44
CA SER A 667 -63.83 28.33 1.73
C SER A 667 -64.91 28.58 2.79
N CYS A 668 -64.57 28.53 4.10
CA CYS A 668 -65.02 29.50 5.13
C CYS A 668 -64.52 29.26 6.59
N LEU A 669 -64.31 30.37 7.31
CA LEU A 669 -64.42 30.62 8.79
C LEU A 669 -63.31 30.16 9.77
N SER A 670 -63.27 30.81 10.97
CA SER A 670 -62.02 31.21 11.66
C SER A 670 -62.06 31.19 13.25
N PRO A 671 -61.28 32.00 14.06
CA PRO A 671 -60.59 31.59 15.32
C PRO A 671 -61.31 32.14 16.61
N PRO A 672 -60.75 32.39 17.85
CA PRO A 672 -59.38 32.42 18.45
C PRO A 672 -59.33 31.62 19.82
N PRO A 673 -58.70 31.98 20.99
CA PRO A 673 -57.66 32.98 21.40
C PRO A 673 -56.57 32.58 22.46
N SER A 674 -55.49 33.39 22.53
CA SER A 674 -54.74 33.93 23.73
C SER A 674 -54.02 33.00 24.77
N CYS A 675 -53.04 33.42 25.63
CA CYS A 675 -52.42 34.74 25.94
C CYS A 675 -51.06 34.70 26.76
N LEU A 676 -50.38 35.87 26.93
CA LEU A 676 -49.26 36.24 27.91
C LEU A 676 -47.82 35.68 27.63
N SER A 677 -46.64 36.15 28.16
CA SER A 677 -46.12 37.39 28.84
C SER A 677 -44.54 37.42 28.88
N PRO A 678 -43.81 38.51 29.31
CA PRO A 678 -42.45 38.85 28.78
C PRO A 678 -41.08 38.63 29.57
N PRO A 679 -40.35 39.61 30.21
CA PRO A 679 -38.91 39.84 29.90
C PRO A 679 -37.91 39.96 31.10
N PRO A 680 -36.60 40.36 30.92
CA PRO A 680 -36.20 41.80 30.91
C PRO A 680 -35.03 42.17 29.94
N SER A 681 -34.52 43.42 30.00
CA SER A 681 -33.60 44.05 29.02
C SER A 681 -32.65 45.12 29.59
N CYS A 682 -31.62 45.53 28.82
CA CYS A 682 -30.75 46.74 28.94
C CYS A 682 -29.96 46.90 27.60
N LEU A 683 -29.60 48.06 27.03
CA LEU A 683 -29.82 49.50 27.32
C LEU A 683 -29.72 50.34 26.01
N SER A 684 -29.92 51.67 26.07
CA SER A 684 -30.18 52.60 24.93
C SER A 684 -29.15 53.79 24.86
N PRO A 685 -29.38 54.99 24.24
CA PRO A 685 -29.36 55.31 22.79
C PRO A 685 -28.62 56.64 22.36
N LEU A 686 -28.68 56.98 21.04
CA LEU A 686 -28.67 58.33 20.37
C LEU A 686 -27.38 59.22 20.20
N ARG A 687 -26.97 59.43 18.91
CA ARG A 687 -26.69 60.70 18.13
C ARG A 687 -25.84 61.89 18.71
N PRO A 688 -25.40 62.91 17.91
CA PRO A 688 -25.00 62.99 16.48
C PRO A 688 -23.72 63.86 16.18
N VAL A 689 -23.19 63.83 14.94
CA VAL A 689 -22.43 64.96 14.31
C VAL A 689 -22.77 65.03 12.80
N SER A 690 -22.62 66.18 12.14
CA SER A 690 -23.06 66.41 10.74
C SER A 690 -22.21 67.41 9.92
N ARG A 691 -22.20 67.25 8.59
CA ARG A 691 -21.61 68.13 7.53
C ARG A 691 -20.07 68.13 7.47
N ALA A 692 -19.40 68.40 6.33
CA ALA A 692 -19.84 69.00 5.05
C ALA A 692 -19.33 68.22 3.77
N PRO A 693 -19.81 68.54 2.54
CA PRO A 693 -19.69 67.72 1.30
C PRO A 693 -18.77 68.40 0.22
N PRO A 694 -18.82 68.15 -1.13
CA PRO A 694 -19.65 67.22 -1.94
C PRO A 694 -18.97 66.49 -3.15
N SER A 695 -19.82 65.76 -3.92
CA SER A 695 -19.68 65.37 -5.35
C SER A 695 -18.91 64.06 -5.69
N CYS A 696 -19.17 63.32 -6.79
CA CYS A 696 -20.30 63.35 -7.75
C CYS A 696 -20.44 62.07 -8.63
N LEU A 697 -21.65 61.89 -9.20
CA LEU A 697 -22.00 61.15 -10.44
C LEU A 697 -21.85 59.60 -10.51
N SER A 698 -22.38 59.01 -11.61
CA SER A 698 -23.16 57.75 -11.59
C SER A 698 -22.75 56.71 -12.70
N PRO A 699 -23.57 55.73 -13.19
CA PRO A 699 -23.10 54.33 -13.33
C PRO A 699 -23.17 53.73 -14.77
N PRO A 700 -22.84 52.43 -14.95
CA PRO A 700 -23.21 51.64 -16.13
C PRO A 700 -24.26 50.53 -15.85
N PRO A 701 -25.08 50.10 -16.84
CA PRO A 701 -26.19 49.14 -16.66
C PRO A 701 -25.92 47.72 -17.19
N SER A 702 -26.84 46.79 -16.86
CA SER A 702 -26.95 45.44 -17.43
C SER A 702 -27.77 45.39 -18.72
N CYS A 703 -27.49 44.45 -19.64
CA CYS A 703 -28.45 44.05 -20.66
C CYS A 703 -28.27 42.58 -21.12
N LEU A 704 -29.38 41.93 -21.50
CA LEU A 704 -29.45 40.55 -22.00
C LEU A 704 -29.65 40.53 -23.53
N SER A 705 -29.18 39.49 -24.22
CA SER A 705 -30.01 38.66 -25.12
C SER A 705 -29.21 37.61 -25.93
N ARG A 706 -29.93 36.60 -26.42
CA ARG A 706 -29.53 35.55 -27.37
C ARG A 706 -30.55 35.62 -28.53
N PRO A 707 -30.27 35.15 -29.77
CA PRO A 707 -30.85 33.84 -30.14
C PRO A 707 -30.18 33.02 -31.28
N LEU A 708 -30.59 31.74 -31.34
CA LEU A 708 -30.78 30.87 -32.54
C LEU A 708 -29.59 30.28 -33.35
N ARG A 709 -29.93 29.17 -34.04
CA ARG A 709 -29.20 28.43 -35.11
C ARG A 709 -30.11 28.33 -36.35
N PRO A 710 -29.61 27.92 -37.52
CA PRO A 710 -29.96 26.57 -38.00
C PRO A 710 -28.77 25.77 -38.61
N VAL A 711 -29.02 24.84 -39.54
CA VAL A 711 -28.18 23.65 -39.85
C VAL A 711 -27.87 23.51 -41.35
N SER A 712 -26.66 23.03 -41.72
CA SER A 712 -26.43 22.09 -42.85
C SER A 712 -24.96 21.61 -42.99
N ARG A 713 -24.75 20.50 -43.72
CA ARG A 713 -23.48 19.90 -44.21
C ARG A 713 -23.55 19.86 -45.76
N PRO A 714 -22.42 19.84 -46.51
CA PRO A 714 -22.00 18.57 -47.14
C PRO A 714 -20.48 18.35 -47.47
N LEU A 715 -20.08 17.07 -47.43
CA LEU A 715 -19.16 16.33 -48.34
C LEU A 715 -17.64 16.65 -48.52
N ARG A 716 -16.93 15.66 -49.11
CA ARG A 716 -15.51 15.62 -49.59
C ARG A 716 -15.48 15.39 -51.12
N PRO A 717 -14.37 15.68 -51.83
CA PRO A 717 -13.39 14.64 -52.26
C PRO A 717 -11.96 14.92 -51.69
N VAL A 718 -10.90 14.07 -51.68
CA VAL A 718 -10.24 13.15 -52.65
C VAL A 718 -9.49 13.94 -53.76
N SER A 719 -8.14 13.93 -53.87
CA SER A 719 -7.30 12.80 -54.37
C SER A 719 -5.82 12.85 -53.89
N ARG A 720 -5.01 11.83 -54.24
CA ARG A 720 -3.54 11.72 -54.00
C ARG A 720 -2.70 12.23 -55.21
N PRO A 721 -1.35 12.09 -55.20
CA PRO A 721 -0.73 10.82 -55.68
C PRO A 721 0.28 10.14 -54.71
N LEU A 722 0.63 8.89 -55.04
CA LEU A 722 1.79 8.10 -54.56
C LEU A 722 2.58 7.62 -55.81
N PRO A 723 3.87 7.25 -55.68
CA PRO A 723 4.27 5.83 -55.54
C PRO A 723 5.06 5.57 -54.22
N SER A 724 5.20 4.39 -53.57
CA SER A 724 5.21 2.96 -53.93
C SER A 724 6.43 2.51 -54.77
N VAL A 725 7.24 1.50 -54.46
CA VAL A 725 7.11 0.26 -53.63
C VAL A 725 8.49 -0.10 -53.01
N SER A 726 8.54 -0.94 -51.96
CA SER A 726 9.76 -1.56 -51.39
C SER A 726 9.75 -3.09 -51.53
N PRO A 727 10.92 -3.77 -51.44
CA PRO A 727 11.00 -4.86 -50.44
C PRO A 727 12.41 -5.16 -49.83
N SER A 728 12.40 -5.83 -48.67
CA SER A 728 13.32 -6.85 -48.07
C SER A 728 14.78 -7.09 -48.59
N SER A 729 15.77 -7.56 -47.79
CA SER A 729 15.95 -7.70 -46.32
C SER A 729 17.30 -8.37 -45.94
N SER A 730 17.98 -7.92 -44.87
CA SER A 730 19.09 -8.64 -44.16
C SER A 730 20.41 -8.84 -44.96
N PRO A 731 21.57 -9.26 -44.37
CA PRO A 731 21.82 -9.75 -43.00
C PRO A 731 23.03 -9.11 -42.26
N SER A 732 23.37 -9.65 -41.08
CA SER A 732 24.63 -9.49 -40.32
C SER A 732 25.59 -10.68 -40.64
N PRO A 733 26.78 -10.94 -40.01
CA PRO A 733 27.22 -10.59 -38.63
C PRO A 733 28.73 -10.28 -38.40
N LEU A 734 29.11 -10.05 -37.11
CA LEU A 734 30.48 -10.10 -36.53
C LEU A 734 31.51 -9.07 -37.08
N SER A 735 32.68 -8.81 -36.46
CA SER A 735 33.14 -8.79 -35.05
C SER A 735 34.58 -8.24 -35.03
N LEU A 736 35.00 -7.49 -33.98
CA LEU A 736 36.40 -7.44 -33.51
C LEU A 736 36.53 -6.67 -32.18
N ALA A 737 37.54 -7.04 -31.37
CA ALA A 737 37.91 -6.39 -30.10
C ALA A 737 39.17 -5.51 -30.27
N PRO A 738 39.43 -4.60 -29.32
CA PRO A 738 40.73 -4.61 -28.62
C PRO A 738 40.64 -4.10 -27.15
N PRO A 739 41.74 -4.03 -26.39
CA PRO A 739 42.88 -4.97 -26.32
C PRO A 739 43.15 -5.45 -24.86
N PHE A 740 43.98 -6.48 -24.70
CA PHE A 740 44.68 -6.74 -23.43
C PHE A 740 45.91 -5.82 -23.30
N PHE A 741 46.20 -5.32 -22.10
CA PHE A 741 47.55 -4.88 -21.74
C PHE A 741 47.85 -5.19 -20.27
N LEU A 742 49.01 -5.79 -20.03
CA LEU A 742 49.59 -5.99 -18.69
C LEU A 742 50.32 -4.73 -18.25
N CYS A 743 50.17 -4.36 -16.98
CA CYS A 743 51.17 -3.56 -16.29
C CYS A 743 51.24 -3.95 -14.81
N LEU A 744 52.44 -4.02 -14.26
CA LEU A 744 52.70 -4.54 -12.92
C LEU A 744 52.72 -3.41 -11.86
N SER A 745 52.40 -3.85 -10.64
CA SER A 745 53.02 -3.48 -9.35
C SER A 745 52.35 -2.38 -8.49
N PRO A 746 52.64 -2.33 -7.17
CA PRO A 746 53.14 -3.38 -6.27
C PRO A 746 52.18 -3.64 -5.07
N LEU A 747 52.42 -4.73 -4.32
CA LEU A 747 51.79 -4.99 -3.01
C LEU A 747 52.74 -4.65 -1.86
N PRO A 748 52.31 -3.89 -0.82
CA PRO A 748 52.96 -3.87 0.49
C PRO A 748 52.45 -5.04 1.35
N SER A 749 53.34 -5.68 2.14
CA SER A 749 53.04 -6.95 2.83
C SER A 749 53.34 -6.94 4.34
N VAL A 750 52.30 -7.11 5.17
CA VAL A 750 52.36 -7.40 6.63
C VAL A 750 51.04 -8.15 6.95
N SER A 751 50.95 -9.49 7.10
CA SER A 751 51.42 -10.39 8.18
C SER A 751 50.83 -10.01 9.56
N ARG A 752 50.25 -10.87 10.42
CA ARG A 752 50.15 -12.35 10.60
C ARG A 752 48.81 -12.66 11.37
N PRO A 753 48.61 -13.82 12.02
CA PRO A 753 48.68 -15.22 11.59
C PRO A 753 47.32 -15.96 11.73
N VAL A 754 47.20 -17.18 11.17
CA VAL A 754 46.22 -18.19 11.58
C VAL A 754 46.93 -19.54 11.76
N PRO A 755 46.76 -20.27 12.87
CA PRO A 755 47.36 -21.60 13.05
C PRO A 755 46.52 -22.72 12.42
N SER A 756 47.21 -23.68 11.80
CA SER A 756 46.69 -25.02 11.44
C SER A 756 46.31 -25.83 12.70
N VAL A 757 45.34 -26.77 12.66
CA VAL A 757 45.50 -28.21 12.33
C VAL A 757 44.09 -28.85 12.47
N SER A 758 43.62 -29.85 11.71
CA SER A 758 43.99 -30.43 10.40
C SER A 758 42.83 -31.35 9.89
N ARG A 759 43.12 -32.36 9.06
CA ARG A 759 42.28 -33.54 8.77
C ARG A 759 43.17 -34.78 8.64
N PRO A 760 42.63 -35.98 8.88
CA PRO A 760 42.76 -37.07 7.90
C PRO A 760 41.38 -37.76 7.63
N SER A 761 40.97 -37.95 6.37
CA SER A 761 41.09 -39.19 5.54
C SER A 761 39.88 -40.15 5.70
N LEU A 762 39.36 -40.87 4.69
CA LEU A 762 39.60 -40.93 3.23
C LEU A 762 38.43 -41.71 2.56
N LEU A 763 38.20 -41.50 1.24
CA LEU A 763 37.47 -42.41 0.30
C LEU A 763 35.95 -42.64 0.54
N SER A 764 35.11 -43.08 -0.42
CA SER A 764 35.32 -43.44 -1.84
C SER A 764 34.14 -43.06 -2.77
N LEU A 765 34.45 -42.77 -4.05
CA LEU A 765 33.79 -43.16 -5.31
C LEU A 765 32.24 -43.35 -5.41
N ALA A 766 31.66 -42.73 -6.45
CA ALA A 766 30.41 -43.12 -7.16
C ALA A 766 30.79 -43.84 -8.50
N PRO A 767 29.90 -44.25 -9.45
CA PRO A 767 28.42 -44.10 -9.61
C PRO A 767 27.74 -45.49 -9.93
N PRO A 768 26.63 -45.67 -10.71
CA PRO A 768 25.58 -44.78 -11.27
C PRO A 768 24.10 -45.25 -11.02
N PHE A 769 23.15 -44.69 -11.79
CA PHE A 769 21.68 -44.88 -11.75
C PHE A 769 21.16 -46.30 -12.10
N CYS A 770 19.98 -46.69 -11.54
CA CYS A 770 18.75 -46.95 -12.34
C CYS A 770 17.44 -47.26 -11.54
N LEU A 771 16.36 -46.59 -11.96
CA LEU A 771 14.92 -46.95 -12.05
C LEU A 771 14.15 -47.83 -11.02
N SER A 772 12.89 -47.39 -10.78
CA SER A 772 11.66 -48.11 -10.37
C SER A 772 11.40 -48.42 -8.87
N PRO A 773 10.20 -48.12 -8.33
CA PRO A 773 9.82 -48.42 -6.94
C PRO A 773 8.74 -49.52 -6.78
N PRO A 774 8.73 -50.27 -5.65
CA PRO A 774 7.57 -51.03 -5.20
C PRO A 774 6.62 -50.20 -4.30
N PRO A 775 5.31 -50.53 -4.21
CA PRO A 775 4.35 -49.83 -3.36
C PRO A 775 4.39 -50.35 -1.91
N PHE A 776 3.95 -49.53 -0.95
CA PHE A 776 3.61 -49.98 0.40
C PHE A 776 2.23 -49.45 0.85
N CYS A 777 1.45 -50.34 1.45
CA CYS A 777 0.06 -50.11 1.82
C CYS A 777 -0.09 -49.49 3.22
N LEU A 778 -1.25 -48.87 3.46
CA LEU A 778 -1.65 -48.35 4.77
C LEU A 778 -2.21 -49.48 5.66
N SER A 779 -1.78 -49.54 6.93
CA SER A 779 -2.48 -50.21 8.04
C SER A 779 -1.95 -49.66 9.38
N PRO A 780 -2.80 -49.17 10.31
CA PRO A 780 -2.34 -48.58 11.57
C PRO A 780 -2.39 -49.57 12.77
N PRO A 781 -1.47 -49.45 13.75
CA PRO A 781 -1.66 -50.01 15.09
C PRO A 781 -2.51 -49.07 15.99
N PRO A 782 -3.12 -49.58 17.08
CA PRO A 782 -4.18 -48.87 17.82
C PRO A 782 -3.69 -47.97 18.99
N PHE A 783 -4.62 -47.18 19.53
CA PHE A 783 -4.48 -46.39 20.75
C PHE A 783 -4.23 -47.26 22.00
N CYS A 784 -3.37 -46.77 22.90
CA CYS A 784 -3.41 -47.08 24.34
C CYS A 784 -3.06 -45.83 25.16
N LEU A 785 -3.69 -45.69 26.33
CA LEU A 785 -3.56 -44.53 27.23
C LEU A 785 -2.66 -44.88 28.43
N SER A 786 -1.58 -44.10 28.66
CA SER A 786 -1.00 -43.76 29.98
C SER A 786 0.26 -42.89 29.84
N PRO A 787 0.58 -41.99 30.80
CA PRO A 787 1.76 -41.11 30.72
C PRO A 787 3.04 -41.73 31.33
N PRO A 788 4.22 -41.53 30.73
CA PRO A 788 5.52 -41.81 31.36
C PRO A 788 5.95 -40.68 32.33
N PRO A 789 6.82 -40.96 33.33
CA PRO A 789 7.15 -40.04 34.41
C PRO A 789 8.22 -38.99 34.04
N SER A 790 8.36 -37.99 34.92
CA SER A 790 9.37 -36.93 34.84
C SER A 790 10.80 -37.45 35.01
N VAL A 791 11.70 -37.05 34.12
CA VAL A 791 13.15 -37.29 34.22
C VAL A 791 13.88 -35.97 34.15
N SER A 792 14.52 -35.58 35.26
CA SER A 792 15.41 -34.43 35.32
C SER A 792 16.80 -34.76 34.74
N ARG A 793 17.43 -33.78 34.07
CA ARG A 793 18.87 -33.82 33.72
C ARG A 793 19.51 -32.44 33.99
N PRO A 794 20.81 -32.41 34.35
CA PRO A 794 21.42 -31.25 35.01
C PRO A 794 21.88 -30.16 34.05
N LEU A 795 21.95 -28.93 34.57
CA LEU A 795 22.62 -27.79 33.96
C LEU A 795 24.15 -27.89 34.14
N PRO A 796 24.97 -27.56 33.13
CA PRO A 796 26.43 -27.47 33.28
C PRO A 796 26.84 -26.14 33.92
N SER A 797 27.64 -26.21 34.99
CA SER A 797 28.23 -25.03 35.62
C SER A 797 29.47 -24.54 34.88
N VAL A 798 29.50 -23.26 34.48
CA VAL A 798 30.70 -22.60 33.92
C VAL A 798 31.05 -21.37 34.75
N SER A 799 32.18 -21.42 35.47
CA SER A 799 32.66 -20.37 36.36
C SER A 799 33.84 -19.61 35.75
N ARG A 800 33.77 -18.27 35.70
CA ARG A 800 34.93 -17.37 35.53
C ARG A 800 34.79 -16.12 36.44
N PRO A 801 35.90 -15.46 36.82
CA PRO A 801 35.98 -14.74 38.09
C PRO A 801 35.59 -13.25 38.02
N LEU A 802 35.23 -12.70 39.18
CA LEU A 802 35.04 -11.27 39.43
C LEU A 802 36.36 -10.60 39.88
N PRO A 803 36.64 -9.36 39.45
CA PRO A 803 37.58 -8.47 40.14
C PRO A 803 36.89 -7.73 41.29
N SER A 804 37.56 -7.58 42.43
CA SER A 804 37.04 -6.91 43.63
C SER A 804 37.54 -5.47 43.78
N VAL A 805 36.64 -4.50 43.91
CA VAL A 805 36.94 -3.16 44.47
C VAL A 805 35.82 -2.75 45.44
N SER A 806 36.21 -2.21 46.59
CA SER A 806 35.35 -1.97 47.76
C SER A 806 34.78 -0.55 47.85
N ARG A 807 33.62 -0.40 48.51
CA ARG A 807 33.20 0.84 49.19
C ARG A 807 32.60 0.54 50.58
N PRO A 808 32.68 1.48 51.55
CA PRO A 808 32.42 1.23 52.96
C PRO A 808 30.93 1.35 53.38
N SER A 809 30.67 1.04 54.65
CA SER A 809 29.37 0.90 55.31
C SER A 809 28.96 2.07 56.22
N LEU A 810 27.68 2.06 56.61
CA LEU A 810 26.99 2.57 57.83
C LEU A 810 25.70 3.36 57.43
N LEU A 811 24.46 3.11 57.87
CA LEU A 811 23.80 2.62 59.11
C LEU A 811 23.22 3.78 59.97
N SER A 812 21.90 4.03 59.86
CA SER A 812 21.01 4.68 60.88
C SER A 812 19.54 4.56 60.41
N SER A 813 18.66 3.80 61.08
CA SER A 813 17.74 4.19 62.18
C SER A 813 16.43 4.89 61.77
N ALA A 814 15.28 4.28 62.09
CA ALA A 814 13.93 4.87 61.92
C ALA A 814 13.52 5.75 63.13
N PRO A 815 12.37 6.45 63.03
CA PRO A 815 11.27 6.10 63.94
C PRO A 815 9.86 6.10 63.31
N LEU A 816 8.90 5.51 64.03
CA LEU A 816 7.45 5.54 63.76
C LEU A 816 6.80 6.83 64.31
N PRO A 817 5.57 7.18 63.88
CA PRO A 817 4.41 6.82 64.72
C PRO A 817 3.21 6.23 63.95
N SER A 818 2.13 5.92 64.68
CA SER A 818 0.97 5.08 64.29
C SER A 818 -0.37 5.84 64.28
N VAL A 819 -1.50 5.12 64.06
CA VAL A 819 -2.93 5.57 64.21
C VAL A 819 -3.44 6.40 63.01
N SER A 820 -4.65 6.23 62.43
CA SER A 820 -5.77 5.26 62.58
C SER A 820 -6.60 5.14 61.28
N ARG A 821 -7.49 4.13 61.19
CA ARG A 821 -8.72 4.20 60.37
C ARG A 821 -9.82 4.97 61.12
N PRO A 822 -10.78 5.56 60.41
CA PRO A 822 -12.14 5.03 60.51
C PRO A 822 -12.74 4.70 59.14
N SER A 823 -13.91 4.05 59.16
CA SER A 823 -14.71 3.69 57.99
C SER A 823 -16.01 4.49 57.94
N PHE A 824 -16.35 4.99 56.75
CA PHE A 824 -17.72 5.06 56.21
C PHE A 824 -17.66 4.94 54.69
#